data_AF-A0A9P4WGL7-F1
#
_entry.id   AF-A0A9P4WGL7-F1
#
_cell.length_a   1.000
_cell.length_b   1.000
_cell.length_c   1.000
_cell.angle_alpha   90.00
_cell.angle_beta   90.00
_cell.angle_gamma   90.00
#
_symmetry.space_group_name_H-M   'P 1'
#
loop_
_entity.id
_entity.type
_entity.pdbx_description
1 polymer ?
#
loop_
_entity_poly.entity_id
_entity_poly.type
_entity_poly.pdbx_seq_one_letter_code
_entity_poly.pdbx_strand_id
1 'polypeptide(L)'
;MPTRVVNPFATSTPIPPSTDAFNEKREEPRRASFTKASKFTSLFGGNSPKARTDAAALREALIAQQQALLNSPSPQQINTASISLPSISLTTATGEKMPTEPKTLFQPLSPEEQRRLARQHAQFGPLGSQAHRYTSKFEGEFGDPIEDEPPYYFLLTTYISYLILIVFGHVRDFFGKRFRRQHYSHLQEKDGYAPLNSDFDNFYTRRLKMRINDCFSRPTTGVPGRYITLLDRKSDDGNNTFKMTGTTTETLNLSSYNYLGFAQSEGPCADAAEAAIRKHGITMASPRADSGTSELTLEVEDLIAKFVGKPASMVFSMGFVTNATTFPTIVGKGCLMISDELNHSSIRFGARLSGAMVTMFKHNDMRDLERKLREAISQGQPRTHRPWKKILVAVEGLYSMEGTMCNLPGIIELKKKYKFFLFVDEAHSVGGVGPRGRGVCDYFGIAPSEVDLLMGTLTKSFGANGGYIAADKAIIDKLRTTNAAMLYAESPAPPVLVQIASALRIINGEIIPGQGEERLQRLSFNSRYLRLGLKRLGFIVYGHDDSPIIPIMLYNPAKMPAFSHEMLKRKISVVVVGYPATPLVSSRARFCVSAAHTKEDLDRMLSACDEVGDILQLKFSSGVAGGALPEELVEKTGKLGEPKELQPPRWKIQDVLKRGVEDVQRPLN
;
A
#
# COMPACT_ATOMS: atom_id res chain seq x y z
N MET A 1 -51.85 10.24 -7.07
CA MET A 1 -52.69 9.61 -8.13
C MET A 1 -52.44 10.38 -9.42
N PRO A 2 -52.42 9.76 -10.63
CA PRO A 2 -53.11 8.52 -11.06
C PRO A 2 -52.16 7.33 -11.34
N THR A 3 -52.38 6.19 -10.69
CA THR A 3 -52.93 4.90 -11.18
C THR A 3 -51.94 3.96 -11.88
N ARG A 4 -51.47 2.98 -11.09
CA ARG A 4 -50.89 1.69 -11.49
C ARG A 4 -51.95 0.81 -12.16
N VAL A 5 -51.51 -0.06 -13.08
CA VAL A 5 -52.20 -1.31 -13.42
C VAL A 5 -51.24 -2.47 -13.13
N VAL A 6 -51.75 -3.52 -12.48
CA VAL A 6 -50.99 -4.71 -12.03
C VAL A 6 -51.73 -5.97 -12.47
N ASN A 7 -50.97 -6.90 -13.07
CA ASN A 7 -51.08 -8.37 -13.11
C ASN A 7 -52.25 -9.04 -13.90
N PRO A 8 -52.30 -10.40 -14.02
CA PRO A 8 -51.30 -11.47 -13.80
C PRO A 8 -51.37 -12.67 -14.82
N PHE A 9 -50.42 -13.61 -14.73
CA PHE A 9 -50.42 -15.01 -15.25
C PHE A 9 -50.47 -15.30 -16.77
N ALA A 10 -49.38 -15.84 -17.33
CA ALA A 10 -49.40 -17.08 -18.13
C ALA A 10 -47.98 -17.64 -18.36
N THR A 11 -47.78 -18.85 -17.87
CA THR A 11 -46.63 -19.77 -18.03
C THR A 11 -46.66 -20.51 -19.37
N SER A 12 -45.50 -20.83 -19.96
CA SER A 12 -45.18 -22.17 -20.51
C SER A 12 -43.77 -22.24 -21.15
N THR A 13 -42.96 -23.19 -20.67
CA THR A 13 -41.80 -23.80 -21.36
C THR A 13 -42.22 -24.64 -22.58
N PRO A 14 -41.30 -24.89 -23.53
CA PRO A 14 -40.97 -26.28 -23.85
C PRO A 14 -39.46 -26.57 -24.09
N ILE A 15 -39.11 -27.85 -23.95
CA ILE A 15 -37.80 -28.54 -23.95
C ILE A 15 -37.48 -29.04 -25.41
N PRO A 16 -36.29 -29.59 -25.75
CA PRO A 16 -35.36 -29.13 -26.79
C PRO A 16 -35.42 -30.00 -28.08
N PRO A 17 -34.42 -29.97 -28.98
CA PRO A 17 -34.12 -31.15 -29.79
C PRO A 17 -32.70 -31.68 -29.60
N SER A 18 -32.64 -33.01 -29.57
CA SER A 18 -31.46 -33.87 -29.60
C SER A 18 -30.86 -34.00 -31.01
N THR A 19 -29.59 -34.38 -30.99
CA THR A 19 -28.72 -34.84 -32.07
C THR A 19 -29.29 -36.04 -32.85
N ASP A 20 -29.12 -36.08 -34.18
CA ASP A 20 -28.21 -37.05 -34.82
C ASP A 20 -28.16 -36.96 -36.36
N ALA A 21 -26.92 -37.08 -36.86
CA ALA A 21 -26.47 -37.92 -37.98
C ALA A 21 -25.99 -37.31 -39.33
N PHE A 22 -24.76 -37.76 -39.65
CA PHE A 22 -24.11 -38.06 -40.94
C PHE A 22 -23.00 -37.14 -41.52
N ASN A 23 -21.78 -37.53 -41.13
CA ASN A 23 -20.65 -38.04 -41.94
C ASN A 23 -19.88 -37.19 -42.98
N GLU A 24 -18.56 -37.15 -42.71
CA GLU A 24 -17.41 -37.48 -43.58
C GLU A 24 -17.19 -36.72 -44.91
N LYS A 25 -16.10 -35.92 -44.96
CA LYS A 25 -14.82 -36.33 -45.59
C LYS A 25 -13.73 -35.26 -45.47
N ARG A 26 -12.51 -35.76 -45.31
CA ARG A 26 -11.19 -35.11 -45.19
C ARG A 26 -10.61 -34.68 -46.55
N GLU A 27 -9.65 -33.75 -46.47
CA GLU A 27 -8.45 -33.58 -47.35
C GLU A 27 -8.73 -33.07 -48.79
N GLU A 28 -8.05 -32.09 -49.40
CA GLU A 28 -6.81 -31.34 -49.12
C GLU A 28 -6.71 -30.14 -50.15
N PRO A 29 -5.57 -29.48 -50.44
CA PRO A 29 -5.37 -28.03 -50.31
C PRO A 29 -5.29 -27.27 -51.67
N ARG A 30 -5.26 -25.91 -51.64
CA ARG A 30 -4.32 -25.07 -52.43
C ARG A 30 -4.60 -23.56 -52.44
N ARG A 31 -3.50 -22.84 -52.22
CA ARG A 31 -2.97 -21.62 -52.87
C ARG A 31 -3.69 -20.27 -52.79
N ALA A 32 -2.83 -19.31 -52.43
CA ALA A 32 -2.92 -17.87 -52.63
C ALA A 32 -3.10 -17.48 -54.10
N SER A 33 -3.87 -16.41 -54.35
CA SER A 33 -3.43 -15.29 -55.19
C SER A 33 -4.36 -14.09 -55.06
N PHE A 34 -3.73 -12.94 -55.22
CA PHE A 34 -4.28 -11.59 -55.19
C PHE A 34 -5.16 -11.27 -56.41
N THR A 35 -5.90 -10.16 -56.25
CA THR A 35 -6.54 -9.28 -57.26
C THR A 35 -7.92 -9.66 -57.82
N LYS A 36 -8.92 -8.84 -57.46
CA LYS A 36 -9.45 -7.78 -58.34
C LYS A 36 -10.36 -6.84 -57.56
N ALA A 37 -9.96 -5.57 -57.54
CA ALA A 37 -10.81 -4.45 -57.16
C ALA A 37 -11.70 -4.07 -58.36
N SER A 38 -12.95 -3.71 -58.06
CA SER A 38 -13.63 -2.61 -58.76
C SER A 38 -14.78 -2.05 -57.91
N LYS A 39 -14.56 -0.80 -57.50
CA LYS A 39 -15.49 0.34 -57.48
C LYS A 39 -16.83 0.18 -56.73
N PHE A 40 -16.89 0.77 -55.53
CA PHE A 40 -17.77 1.91 -55.24
C PHE A 40 -17.45 2.44 -53.82
N THR A 41 -16.85 3.64 -53.74
CA THR A 41 -16.87 4.65 -52.67
C THR A 41 -15.50 5.32 -52.48
N SER A 42 -15.17 6.21 -53.41
CA SER A 42 -14.37 7.40 -53.10
C SER A 42 -15.35 8.53 -52.79
N LEU A 43 -15.55 8.86 -51.52
CA LEU A 43 -16.09 10.13 -51.05
C LEU A 43 -15.69 10.22 -49.58
N PHE A 44 -14.93 11.26 -49.23
CA PHE A 44 -14.33 11.56 -47.91
C PHE A 44 -12.98 10.92 -47.58
N GLY A 45 -11.99 11.16 -48.46
CA GLY A 45 -10.59 11.22 -48.05
C GLY A 45 -10.27 12.57 -47.41
N GLY A 46 -9.81 12.55 -46.17
CA GLY A 46 -9.25 13.70 -45.45
C GLY A 46 -8.02 13.29 -44.67
N ASN A 47 -6.85 13.31 -45.33
CA ASN A 47 -5.54 13.20 -44.71
C ASN A 47 -5.32 14.40 -43.78
N SER A 48 -5.32 14.21 -42.46
CA SER A 48 -4.81 15.22 -41.53
C SER A 48 -3.32 14.99 -41.26
N PRO A 49 -2.46 16.02 -41.34
CA PRO A 49 -1.03 15.93 -40.98
C PRO A 49 -0.79 15.50 -39.53
N LYS A 50 -1.77 15.76 -38.64
CA LYS A 50 -1.69 15.48 -37.19
C LYS A 50 -1.56 13.99 -36.86
N ALA A 51 -2.29 13.12 -37.57
CA ALA A 51 -2.26 11.68 -37.25
C ALA A 51 -0.90 11.02 -37.57
N ARG A 52 -0.18 11.53 -38.59
CA ARG A 52 1.18 11.07 -38.90
C ARG A 52 2.21 11.65 -37.95
N THR A 53 2.05 12.90 -37.51
CA THR A 53 2.95 13.51 -36.50
C THR A 53 2.78 12.86 -35.14
N ASP A 54 1.56 12.49 -34.75
CA ASP A 54 1.31 11.85 -33.46
C ASP A 54 1.86 10.42 -33.42
N ALA A 55 1.74 9.66 -34.51
CA ALA A 55 2.35 8.33 -34.63
C ALA A 55 3.89 8.39 -34.69
N ALA A 56 4.46 9.41 -35.34
CA ALA A 56 5.90 9.63 -35.37
C ALA A 56 6.42 10.06 -33.99
N ALA A 57 5.72 10.95 -33.30
CA ALA A 57 6.06 11.39 -31.94
C ALA A 57 5.93 10.25 -30.92
N LEU A 58 4.95 9.35 -31.07
CA LEU A 58 4.82 8.17 -30.22
C LEU A 58 5.98 7.19 -30.44
N ARG A 59 6.43 7.04 -31.69
CA ARG A 59 7.55 6.17 -32.06
C ARG A 59 8.89 6.74 -31.61
N GLU A 60 9.09 8.05 -31.73
CA GLU A 60 10.24 8.77 -31.15
C GLU A 60 10.22 8.72 -29.62
N ALA A 61 9.06 8.84 -28.98
CA ALA A 61 8.95 8.71 -27.53
C ALA A 61 9.28 7.28 -27.05
N LEU A 62 8.87 6.25 -27.80
CA LEU A 62 9.23 4.85 -27.53
C LEU A 62 10.73 4.59 -27.71
N ILE A 63 11.34 5.14 -28.78
CA ILE A 63 12.77 5.04 -29.02
C ILE A 63 13.54 5.80 -27.94
N ALA A 64 13.13 7.02 -27.59
CA ALA A 64 13.72 7.81 -26.52
C ALA A 64 13.57 7.15 -25.14
N GLN A 65 12.45 6.49 -24.87
CA GLN A 65 12.24 5.69 -23.66
C GLN A 65 13.18 4.47 -23.62
N GLN A 66 13.36 3.79 -24.75
CA GLN A 66 14.28 2.67 -24.88
C GLN A 66 15.74 3.13 -24.76
N GLN A 67 16.09 4.31 -25.28
CA GLN A 67 17.41 4.92 -25.17
C GLN A 67 17.68 5.50 -23.76
N ALA A 68 16.68 6.01 -23.06
CA ALA A 68 16.79 6.45 -21.67
C ALA A 68 17.00 5.27 -20.70
N LEU A 69 16.40 4.11 -20.99
CA LEU A 69 16.68 2.85 -20.29
C LEU A 69 18.11 2.37 -20.53
N LEU A 70 18.68 2.62 -21.71
CA LEU A 70 20.06 2.27 -22.06
C LEU A 70 21.09 3.27 -21.52
N ASN A 71 20.73 4.55 -21.40
CA ASN A 71 21.61 5.65 -21.00
C ASN A 71 21.40 6.14 -19.56
N SER A 72 20.74 5.35 -18.70
CA SER A 72 20.63 5.66 -17.27
C SER A 72 22.03 5.83 -16.68
N PRO A 73 22.41 7.01 -16.16
CA PRO A 73 23.77 7.26 -15.71
C PRO A 73 24.08 6.41 -14.48
N SER A 74 25.24 5.75 -14.52
CA SER A 74 25.88 5.15 -13.36
C SER A 74 25.86 6.14 -12.18
N PRO A 75 25.62 5.69 -10.94
CA PRO A 75 25.76 6.57 -9.78
C PRO A 75 27.19 7.12 -9.78
N GLN A 76 27.32 8.44 -9.71
CA GLN A 76 28.60 9.10 -9.43
C GLN A 76 29.21 8.42 -8.21
N GLN A 77 30.45 7.95 -8.37
CA GLN A 77 31.25 7.32 -7.35
C GLN A 77 31.26 8.20 -6.10
N ILE A 78 30.52 7.79 -5.08
CA ILE A 78 30.80 8.21 -3.71
C ILE A 78 32.13 7.55 -3.40
N ASN A 79 33.17 8.36 -3.17
CA ASN A 79 34.50 7.92 -2.75
C ASN A 79 34.40 7.06 -1.49
N THR A 80 34.26 5.75 -1.64
CA THR A 80 34.63 4.78 -0.63
C THR A 80 36.14 4.70 -0.65
N ALA A 81 36.78 5.26 0.38
CA ALA A 81 38.21 5.09 0.61
C ALA A 81 38.61 3.63 0.43
N SER A 82 39.57 3.42 -0.45
CA SER A 82 40.13 2.13 -0.86
C SER A 82 40.62 1.31 0.33
N ILE A 83 39.93 0.22 0.65
CA ILE A 83 40.58 -0.91 1.35
C ILE A 83 41.28 -1.70 0.25
N SER A 84 42.56 -1.43 0.04
CA SER A 84 43.42 -2.28 -0.78
C SER A 84 43.59 -3.62 -0.07
N LEU A 85 42.97 -4.68 -0.60
CA LEU A 85 43.26 -6.04 -0.14
C LEU A 85 44.70 -6.41 -0.51
N PRO A 86 45.48 -7.04 0.38
CA PRO A 86 46.84 -7.47 0.07
C PRO A 86 46.82 -8.62 -0.95
N SER A 87 47.54 -8.48 -2.06
CA SER A 87 47.78 -9.58 -3.00
C SER A 87 48.98 -10.41 -2.53
N ILE A 88 48.76 -11.67 -2.17
CA ILE A 88 49.84 -12.64 -1.96
C ILE A 88 50.06 -13.39 -3.27
N SER A 89 51.23 -13.22 -3.90
CA SER A 89 51.64 -14.03 -5.04
C SER A 89 52.25 -15.34 -4.57
N LEU A 90 51.59 -16.46 -4.86
CA LEU A 90 52.14 -17.80 -4.68
C LEU A 90 52.89 -18.22 -5.95
N THR A 91 54.21 -18.01 -5.97
CA THR A 91 55.11 -18.71 -6.90
C THR A 91 56.06 -19.58 -6.08
N THR A 92 55.80 -20.88 -6.04
CA THR A 92 56.75 -21.89 -5.58
C THR A 92 57.90 -22.01 -6.58
N ALA A 93 59.11 -22.09 -6.04
CA ALA A 93 60.34 -22.20 -6.80
C ALA A 93 60.50 -23.59 -7.44
N THR A 94 60.08 -23.74 -8.69
CA THR A 94 60.68 -24.67 -9.67
C THR A 94 60.43 -24.12 -11.07
N GLY A 95 61.50 -23.90 -11.82
CA GLY A 95 61.45 -23.24 -13.12
C GLY A 95 60.96 -24.17 -14.23
N GLU A 96 59.71 -23.97 -14.66
CA GLU A 96 59.24 -24.29 -16.01
C GLU A 96 58.30 -23.17 -16.49
N LYS A 97 58.58 -22.59 -17.66
CA LYS A 97 57.77 -21.54 -18.28
C LYS A 97 56.54 -22.18 -18.94
N MET A 98 55.41 -22.23 -18.25
CA MET A 98 54.09 -22.23 -18.91
C MET A 98 53.53 -20.81 -18.94
N PRO A 99 52.77 -20.41 -19.99
CA PRO A 99 52.01 -19.17 -19.97
C PRO A 99 50.78 -19.39 -19.09
N THR A 100 50.96 -19.36 -17.78
CA THR A 100 49.85 -19.30 -16.82
C THR A 100 49.53 -17.84 -16.58
N GLU A 101 48.35 -17.40 -17.05
CA GLU A 101 47.76 -16.15 -16.60
C GLU A 101 47.78 -16.13 -15.07
N PRO A 102 48.23 -15.03 -14.42
CA PRO A 102 48.24 -14.95 -12.98
C PRO A 102 46.79 -14.98 -12.49
N LYS A 103 46.33 -16.15 -12.03
CA LYS A 103 45.06 -16.29 -11.33
C LYS A 103 45.21 -15.64 -9.96
N THR A 104 44.96 -14.35 -9.89
CA THR A 104 44.71 -13.67 -8.62
C THR A 104 43.44 -14.27 -8.01
N LEU A 105 43.44 -14.53 -6.70
CA LEU A 105 42.30 -15.14 -5.99
C LEU A 105 41.02 -14.28 -6.08
N PHE A 106 41.18 -13.01 -6.46
CA PHE A 106 40.12 -12.03 -6.66
C PHE A 106 40.33 -11.36 -8.02
N GLN A 107 39.70 -11.90 -9.06
CA GLN A 107 39.50 -11.15 -10.30
C GLN A 107 38.44 -10.06 -10.03
N PRO A 108 38.66 -8.81 -10.47
CA PRO A 108 37.64 -7.78 -10.36
C PRO A 108 36.40 -8.20 -11.16
N LEU A 109 35.22 -8.03 -10.56
CA LEU A 109 33.93 -8.35 -11.17
C LEU A 109 33.82 -7.68 -12.55
N SER A 110 33.23 -8.39 -13.51
CA SER A 110 32.97 -7.82 -14.82
C SER A 110 32.04 -6.60 -14.73
N PRO A 111 32.10 -5.64 -15.68
CA PRO A 111 31.21 -4.47 -15.68
C PRO A 111 29.72 -4.84 -15.70
N GLU A 112 29.35 -6.00 -16.22
CA GLU A 112 27.98 -6.50 -16.21
C GLU A 112 27.56 -7.00 -14.83
N GLU A 113 28.42 -7.78 -14.16
CA GLU A 113 28.18 -8.24 -12.79
C GLU A 113 28.11 -7.09 -11.79
N GLN A 114 28.96 -6.08 -11.95
CA GLN A 114 28.89 -4.85 -11.14
C GLN A 114 27.55 -4.14 -11.31
N ARG A 115 27.05 -4.01 -12.54
CA ARG A 115 25.73 -3.40 -12.81
C ARG A 115 24.59 -4.24 -12.23
N ARG A 116 24.68 -5.57 -12.32
CA ARG A 116 23.70 -6.48 -11.72
C ARG A 116 23.68 -6.35 -10.20
N LEU A 117 24.83 -6.35 -9.54
CA LEU A 117 24.93 -6.18 -8.10
C LEU A 117 24.43 -4.81 -7.64
N ALA A 118 24.77 -3.73 -8.37
CA ALA A 118 24.25 -2.40 -8.10
C ALA A 118 22.72 -2.36 -8.18
N ARG A 119 22.13 -3.00 -9.20
CA ARG A 119 20.67 -3.14 -9.33
C ARG A 119 20.06 -3.92 -8.18
N GLN A 120 20.67 -5.04 -7.79
CA GLN A 120 20.21 -5.85 -6.66
C GLN A 120 20.24 -5.05 -5.35
N HIS A 121 21.32 -4.32 -5.08
CA HIS A 121 21.44 -3.45 -3.90
C HIS A 121 20.49 -2.23 -3.92
N ALA A 122 20.14 -1.74 -5.12
CA ALA A 122 19.14 -0.68 -5.29
C ALA A 122 17.72 -1.18 -5.07
N GLN A 123 17.45 -2.47 -5.28
CA GLN A 123 16.16 -3.09 -5.01
C GLN A 123 16.04 -3.60 -3.58
N PHE A 124 17.10 -4.19 -3.05
CA PHE A 124 17.17 -4.74 -1.70
C PHE A 124 18.56 -4.55 -1.10
N GLY A 125 18.66 -3.69 -0.08
CA GLY A 125 19.92 -3.35 0.55
C GLY A 125 20.52 -4.52 1.36
N PRO A 126 21.86 -4.63 1.42
CA PRO A 126 22.52 -5.62 2.26
C PRO A 126 22.25 -5.35 3.74
N LEU A 127 22.28 -6.39 4.56
CA LEU A 127 22.23 -6.23 6.02
C LEU A 127 23.60 -5.75 6.52
N GLY A 128 23.67 -4.52 7.03
CA GLY A 128 24.93 -3.94 7.53
C GLY A 128 25.43 -4.54 8.85
N SER A 129 24.53 -4.98 9.74
CA SER A 129 24.89 -5.53 11.06
C SER A 129 23.77 -6.44 11.59
N GLN A 130 24.14 -7.47 12.38
CA GLN A 130 23.18 -8.31 13.08
C GLN A 130 22.38 -7.53 14.14
N ALA A 131 22.92 -6.42 14.65
CA ALA A 131 22.21 -5.52 15.56
C ALA A 131 21.05 -4.76 14.90
N HIS A 132 21.00 -4.72 13.55
CA HIS A 132 19.92 -4.09 12.78
C HIS A 132 18.73 -5.04 12.56
N ARG A 133 18.39 -5.79 13.61
CA ARG A 133 17.33 -6.80 13.64
C ARG A 133 16.58 -6.67 14.95
N TYR A 134 15.26 -6.86 14.91
CA TYR A 134 14.39 -6.83 16.08
C TYR A 134 13.16 -7.72 15.82
N THR A 135 12.69 -8.46 16.81
CA THR A 135 11.50 -9.31 16.63
C THR A 135 10.26 -8.58 17.11
N SER A 136 9.34 -8.26 16.20
CA SER A 136 8.04 -7.66 16.56
C SER A 136 7.17 -8.68 17.28
N LYS A 137 6.88 -8.42 18.56
CA LYS A 137 6.03 -9.23 19.41
C LYS A 137 5.42 -8.33 20.49
N PHE A 138 4.16 -8.57 20.82
CA PHE A 138 3.50 -7.87 21.91
C PHE A 138 3.96 -8.39 23.27
N GLU A 139 4.32 -7.48 24.18
CA GLU A 139 4.64 -7.76 25.58
C GLU A 139 4.03 -6.65 26.47
N GLY A 140 3.30 -7.02 27.53
CA GLY A 140 2.71 -6.06 28.49
C GLY A 140 1.23 -5.78 28.29
N GLU A 141 0.80 -4.56 28.62
CA GLU A 141 -0.58 -4.07 28.45
C GLU A 141 -0.73 -3.35 27.11
N PHE A 142 -1.84 -3.62 26.40
CA PHE A 142 -2.12 -2.96 25.11
C PHE A 142 -2.85 -1.65 25.36
N GLY A 143 -2.07 -0.61 25.62
CA GLY A 143 -2.56 0.76 25.77
C GLY A 143 -2.75 1.47 24.43
N ASP A 144 -3.56 2.54 24.45
CA ASP A 144 -3.59 3.47 23.33
C ASP A 144 -2.21 4.12 23.16
N PRO A 145 -1.72 4.30 21.91
CA PRO A 145 -0.44 4.95 21.70
C PRO A 145 -0.47 6.36 22.29
N ILE A 146 0.62 6.76 22.95
CA ILE A 146 0.78 8.14 23.44
C ILE A 146 0.92 9.05 22.21
N GLU A 147 -0.16 9.72 21.85
CA GLU A 147 -0.19 10.71 20.79
C GLU A 147 -0.01 12.11 21.37
N ASP A 148 1.00 12.82 20.89
CA ASP A 148 1.17 14.24 21.20
C ASP A 148 0.17 15.08 20.42
N GLU A 149 -0.49 16.02 21.11
CA GLU A 149 -1.34 17.01 20.47
C GLU A 149 -0.52 18.21 19.99
N PRO A 150 -0.86 18.80 18.82
CA PRO A 150 -0.20 20.01 18.37
C PRO A 150 -0.59 21.19 19.28
N PRO A 151 0.31 22.17 19.51
CA PRO A 151 -0.05 23.41 20.17
C PRO A 151 -1.25 24.08 19.46
N TYR A 152 -2.19 24.63 20.24
CA TYR A 152 -3.42 25.26 19.73
C TYR A 152 -3.17 26.29 18.63
N TYR A 153 -2.05 27.00 18.68
CA TYR A 153 -1.62 27.93 17.64
C TYR A 153 -1.57 27.29 16.24
N PHE A 154 -0.97 26.09 16.11
CA PHE A 154 -0.86 25.41 14.82
C PHE A 154 -2.20 24.85 14.34
N LEU A 155 -3.05 24.40 15.26
CA LEU A 155 -4.40 23.96 14.93
C LEU A 155 -5.25 25.14 14.43
N LEU A 156 -5.24 26.26 15.15
CA LEU A 156 -5.97 27.48 14.80
C LEU A 156 -5.51 28.04 13.45
N THR A 157 -4.20 28.16 13.24
CA THR A 157 -3.65 28.64 11.96
C THR A 157 -3.95 27.69 10.80
N THR A 158 -4.07 26.38 11.05
CA THR A 158 -4.51 25.41 10.03
C THR A 158 -5.97 25.64 9.65
N TYR A 159 -6.87 25.82 10.61
CA TYR A 159 -8.26 26.18 10.34
C TYR A 159 -8.38 27.50 9.58
N ILE A 160 -7.65 28.54 10.01
CA ILE A 160 -7.62 29.84 9.33
C ILE A 160 -7.10 29.68 7.88
N SER A 161 -6.07 28.88 7.67
CA SER A 161 -5.50 28.63 6.34
C SER A 161 -6.53 27.98 5.40
N TYR A 162 -7.25 26.96 5.87
CA TYR A 162 -8.32 26.34 5.09
C TYR A 162 -9.47 27.31 4.85
N LEU A 163 -9.89 28.09 5.87
CA LEU A 163 -10.94 29.09 5.73
C LEU A 163 -10.60 30.11 4.65
N ILE A 164 -9.38 30.65 4.66
CA ILE A 164 -8.90 31.58 3.62
C ILE A 164 -8.97 30.90 2.25
N LEU A 165 -8.40 29.71 2.08
CA LEU A 165 -8.40 29.00 0.80
C LEU A 165 -9.83 28.71 0.28
N ILE A 166 -10.74 28.34 1.17
CA ILE A 166 -12.14 28.05 0.84
C ILE A 166 -12.87 29.34 0.44
N VAL A 167 -12.72 30.43 1.19
CA VAL A 167 -13.32 31.74 0.86
C VAL A 167 -12.83 32.22 -0.51
N PHE A 168 -11.51 32.23 -0.73
CA PHE A 168 -10.95 32.63 -2.04
C PHE A 168 -11.39 31.69 -3.17
N GLY A 169 -11.52 30.40 -2.90
CA GLY A 169 -12.04 29.43 -3.86
C GLY A 169 -13.48 29.74 -4.28
N HIS A 170 -14.35 30.07 -3.32
CA HIS A 170 -15.74 30.44 -3.60
C HIS A 170 -15.86 31.80 -4.29
N VAL A 171 -15.07 32.79 -3.90
CA VAL A 171 -14.99 34.09 -4.60
C VAL A 171 -14.59 33.90 -6.06
N ARG A 172 -13.60 33.05 -6.33
CA ARG A 172 -13.18 32.70 -7.70
C ARG A 172 -14.27 31.95 -8.47
N ASP A 173 -15.00 31.03 -7.85
CA ASP A 173 -16.14 30.34 -8.45
C ASP A 173 -17.27 31.31 -8.79
N PHE A 174 -17.60 32.25 -7.89
CA PHE A 174 -18.63 33.26 -8.09
C PHE A 174 -18.33 34.12 -9.33
N PHE A 175 -17.14 34.71 -9.39
CA PHE A 175 -16.74 35.52 -10.54
C PHE A 175 -16.55 34.68 -11.81
N GLY A 176 -16.06 33.44 -11.68
CA GLY A 176 -15.91 32.51 -12.80
C GLY A 176 -17.25 32.13 -13.44
N LYS A 177 -18.26 31.80 -12.63
CA LYS A 177 -19.63 31.54 -13.08
C LYS A 177 -20.27 32.77 -13.74
N ARG A 178 -19.92 33.99 -13.32
CA ARG A 178 -20.46 35.23 -13.90
C ARG A 178 -19.78 35.63 -15.21
N PHE A 179 -18.45 35.61 -15.26
CA PHE A 179 -17.66 36.17 -16.36
C PHE A 179 -17.10 35.12 -17.34
N ARG A 180 -17.08 33.83 -16.99
CA ARG A 180 -16.56 32.73 -17.81
C ARG A 180 -17.52 31.54 -17.88
N ARG A 181 -18.81 31.81 -18.13
CA ARG A 181 -19.91 30.81 -18.09
C ARG A 181 -19.60 29.49 -18.80
N GLN A 182 -19.04 29.53 -20.00
CA GLN A 182 -18.73 28.32 -20.77
C GLN A 182 -17.80 27.35 -20.00
N HIS A 183 -16.78 27.87 -19.32
CA HIS A 183 -15.81 27.07 -18.57
C HIS A 183 -16.38 26.50 -17.26
N TYR A 184 -17.44 27.10 -16.72
CA TYR A 184 -18.09 26.71 -15.47
C TYR A 184 -19.43 25.98 -15.68
N SER A 185 -19.80 25.70 -16.94
CA SER A 185 -21.05 25.04 -17.30
C SER A 185 -21.24 23.67 -16.64
N HIS A 186 -20.16 22.91 -16.44
CA HIS A 186 -20.16 21.62 -15.74
C HIS A 186 -20.45 21.71 -14.23
N LEU A 187 -20.53 22.93 -13.66
CA LEU A 187 -20.84 23.21 -12.25
C LEU A 187 -22.20 23.90 -12.09
N GLN A 188 -22.98 23.94 -13.16
CA GLN A 188 -24.30 24.55 -13.21
C GLN A 188 -25.30 23.49 -13.64
N GLU A 189 -26.52 23.63 -13.15
CA GLU A 189 -27.64 22.87 -13.69
C GLU A 189 -27.79 23.19 -15.18
N LYS A 190 -27.98 22.15 -15.97
CA LYS A 190 -28.16 22.27 -17.40
C LYS A 190 -29.32 21.38 -17.81
N ASP A 191 -30.28 21.96 -18.52
CA ASP A 191 -31.42 21.24 -19.09
C ASP A 191 -32.23 20.43 -18.05
N GLY A 192 -32.33 20.95 -16.81
CA GLY A 192 -33.05 20.29 -15.71
C GLY A 192 -32.28 19.18 -15.00
N TYR A 193 -31.01 18.94 -15.38
CA TYR A 193 -30.13 17.98 -14.72
C TYR A 193 -29.24 18.67 -13.68
N ALA A 194 -29.15 18.07 -12.50
CA ALA A 194 -28.16 18.43 -11.49
C ALA A 194 -26.73 18.21 -12.03
N PRO A 195 -25.75 19.02 -11.61
CA PRO A 195 -24.36 18.79 -11.98
C PRO A 195 -23.88 17.41 -11.52
N LEU A 196 -23.03 16.77 -12.34
CA LEU A 196 -22.56 15.39 -12.11
C LEU A 196 -21.70 15.20 -10.86
N ASN A 197 -21.23 16.29 -10.23
CA ASN A 197 -20.26 16.22 -9.14
C ASN A 197 -20.83 16.79 -7.82
N SER A 198 -20.47 16.19 -6.68
CA SER A 198 -20.81 16.67 -5.33
C SER A 198 -20.20 18.04 -5.07
N ASP A 199 -20.85 18.86 -4.24
CA ASP A 199 -20.46 20.27 -4.06
C ASP A 199 -19.06 20.43 -3.47
N PHE A 200 -18.77 19.78 -2.33
CA PHE A 200 -17.51 20.02 -1.61
C PHE A 200 -16.31 19.25 -2.18
N ASP A 201 -16.47 17.98 -2.55
CA ASP A 201 -15.32 17.18 -3.06
C ASP A 201 -14.82 17.72 -4.39
N ASN A 202 -15.75 18.13 -5.25
CA ASN A 202 -15.44 18.79 -6.49
C ASN A 202 -14.76 20.14 -6.25
N PHE A 203 -15.31 20.95 -5.34
CA PHE A 203 -14.71 22.22 -4.94
C PHE A 203 -13.28 22.03 -4.44
N TYR A 204 -13.07 21.13 -3.48
CA TYR A 204 -11.76 20.81 -2.93
C TYR A 204 -10.79 20.38 -4.03
N THR A 205 -11.24 19.49 -4.93
CA THR A 205 -10.42 18.98 -6.02
C THR A 205 -9.96 20.11 -6.95
N ARG A 206 -10.88 20.97 -7.40
CA ARG A 206 -10.60 22.09 -8.33
C ARG A 206 -9.80 23.22 -7.70
N ARG A 207 -10.04 23.53 -6.43
CA ARG A 207 -9.54 24.76 -5.79
C ARG A 207 -8.33 24.55 -4.90
N LEU A 208 -8.25 23.40 -4.25
CA LEU A 208 -7.19 23.07 -3.30
C LEU A 208 -6.26 22.00 -3.89
N LYS A 209 -6.76 20.78 -4.12
CA LYS A 209 -5.93 19.64 -4.56
C LYS A 209 -5.18 19.91 -5.85
N MET A 210 -5.84 20.49 -6.87
CA MET A 210 -5.23 20.74 -8.17
C MET A 210 -3.93 21.55 -8.06
N ARG A 211 -3.86 22.52 -7.15
CA ARG A 211 -2.67 23.39 -6.98
C ARG A 211 -1.43 22.64 -6.49
N ILE A 212 -1.63 21.48 -5.87
CA ILE A 212 -0.58 20.66 -5.28
C ILE A 212 -0.48 19.29 -5.97
N ASN A 213 -1.13 19.12 -7.13
CA ASN A 213 -1.14 17.86 -7.90
C ASN A 213 0.25 17.41 -8.33
N ASP A 214 1.26 18.29 -8.35
CA ASP A 214 2.64 17.93 -8.66
C ASP A 214 3.28 17.04 -7.59
N CYS A 215 2.80 17.17 -6.34
CA CYS A 215 3.15 16.30 -5.20
C CYS A 215 2.36 15.00 -5.17
N PHE A 216 1.21 14.93 -5.88
CA PHE A 216 0.39 13.72 -5.99
C PHE A 216 0.70 12.98 -7.30
N SER A 217 0.50 11.67 -7.33
CA SER A 217 0.49 10.89 -8.58
C SER A 217 1.72 11.12 -9.47
N ARG A 218 2.92 11.20 -8.88
CA ARG A 218 4.17 11.28 -9.65
C ARG A 218 4.36 9.95 -10.40
N PRO A 219 4.55 9.97 -11.72
CA PRO A 219 4.77 8.75 -12.48
C PRO A 219 6.13 8.15 -12.12
N THR A 220 6.18 6.82 -12.02
CA THR A 220 7.37 6.06 -11.67
C THR A 220 7.63 4.98 -12.71
N THR A 221 8.86 4.48 -12.77
CA THR A 221 9.25 3.36 -13.63
C THR A 221 10.19 2.42 -12.88
N GLY A 222 10.28 1.17 -13.35
CA GLY A 222 11.11 0.13 -12.74
C GLY A 222 10.49 -0.47 -11.47
N VAL A 223 11.35 -1.14 -10.69
CA VAL A 223 10.94 -1.86 -9.48
C VAL A 223 10.80 -0.89 -8.31
N PRO A 224 9.71 -0.94 -7.52
CA PRO A 224 9.54 -0.14 -6.32
C PRO A 224 10.29 -0.75 -5.12
N GLY A 225 11.61 -0.86 -5.23
CA GLY A 225 12.51 -1.43 -4.22
C GLY A 225 12.98 -0.40 -3.19
N ARG A 226 14.19 -0.60 -2.64
CA ARG A 226 14.87 0.38 -1.76
C ARG A 226 14.96 1.76 -2.41
N TYR A 227 15.24 1.82 -3.71
CA TYR A 227 15.15 3.02 -4.54
C TYR A 227 13.99 2.92 -5.54
N ILE A 228 13.48 4.08 -5.97
CA ILE A 228 12.46 4.22 -7.00
C ILE A 228 12.82 5.32 -7.99
N THR A 229 12.55 5.07 -9.26
CA THR A 229 12.82 6.00 -10.36
C THR A 229 11.56 6.77 -10.71
N LEU A 230 11.61 8.09 -10.53
CA LEU A 230 10.57 9.02 -10.94
C LEU A 230 10.76 9.41 -12.41
N LEU A 231 9.65 9.50 -13.14
CA LEU A 231 9.68 10.15 -14.45
C LEU A 231 9.43 11.65 -14.26
N ASP A 232 10.39 12.47 -14.68
CA ASP A 232 10.35 13.90 -14.44
C ASP A 232 9.28 14.56 -15.32
N ARG A 233 8.56 15.52 -14.72
CA ARG A 233 7.48 16.24 -15.39
C ARG A 233 7.45 17.70 -14.94
N LYS A 234 6.93 18.56 -15.80
CA LYS A 234 6.70 19.98 -15.52
C LYS A 234 5.27 20.39 -15.86
N SER A 235 4.76 21.39 -15.14
CA SER A 235 3.48 22.05 -15.45
C SER A 235 3.73 23.53 -15.68
N ASP A 236 3.08 24.08 -16.69
CA ASP A 236 3.07 25.51 -17.05
C ASP A 236 1.70 26.17 -16.83
N ASP A 237 0.72 25.43 -16.29
CA ASP A 237 -0.68 25.86 -16.14
C ASP A 237 -1.22 25.71 -14.71
N GLY A 238 -0.33 25.74 -13.72
CA GLY A 238 -0.69 25.65 -12.30
C GLY A 238 -1.13 24.23 -11.88
N ASN A 239 -0.41 23.22 -12.36
CA ASN A 239 -0.60 21.79 -12.06
C ASN A 239 -1.91 21.20 -12.60
N ASN A 240 -2.47 21.83 -13.63
CA ASN A 240 -3.67 21.33 -14.31
C ASN A 240 -3.29 20.28 -15.37
N THR A 241 -2.20 20.47 -16.09
CA THR A 241 -1.58 19.47 -16.98
C THR A 241 -0.10 19.32 -16.71
N PHE A 242 0.46 18.16 -17.08
CA PHE A 242 1.89 17.85 -16.94
C PHE A 242 2.47 17.37 -18.26
N LYS A 243 3.65 17.88 -18.59
CA LYS A 243 4.47 17.46 -19.73
C LYS A 243 5.68 16.69 -19.20
N MET A 244 5.89 15.47 -19.70
CA MET A 244 7.10 14.69 -19.40
C MET A 244 8.32 15.41 -19.97
N THR A 245 9.42 15.45 -19.22
CA THR A 245 10.67 16.07 -19.69
C THR A 245 11.58 15.11 -20.46
N GLY A 246 11.29 13.81 -20.39
CA GLY A 246 12.15 12.75 -20.92
C GLY A 246 13.31 12.35 -20.00
N THR A 247 13.48 13.05 -18.87
CA THR A 247 14.48 12.72 -17.85
C THR A 247 13.88 11.90 -16.70
N THR A 248 14.74 11.29 -15.91
CA THR A 248 14.35 10.51 -14.74
C THR A 248 15.17 10.90 -13.52
N THR A 249 14.58 10.73 -12.35
CA THR A 249 15.24 10.96 -11.07
C THR A 249 15.10 9.73 -10.18
N GLU A 250 16.21 9.09 -9.84
CA GLU A 250 16.24 8.04 -8.83
C GLU A 250 16.21 8.65 -7.42
N THR A 251 15.42 8.04 -6.53
CA THR A 251 15.18 8.52 -5.16
C THR A 251 15.10 7.37 -4.18
N LEU A 252 15.49 7.60 -2.93
CA LEU A 252 15.23 6.67 -1.84
C LEU A 252 13.71 6.52 -1.65
N ASN A 253 13.21 5.30 -1.63
CA ASN A 253 11.78 5.02 -1.67
C ASN A 253 11.20 4.80 -0.27
N LEU A 254 10.42 5.74 0.26
CA LEU A 254 9.62 5.60 1.48
C LEU A 254 8.12 5.60 1.16
N SER A 255 7.75 5.21 -0.06
CA SER A 255 6.43 5.44 -0.64
C SER A 255 5.69 4.18 -1.11
N SER A 256 6.36 3.02 -1.14
CA SER A 256 5.75 1.75 -1.53
C SER A 256 5.40 0.88 -0.31
N TYR A 257 4.39 0.03 -0.45
CA TYR A 257 4.03 -0.96 0.56
C TYR A 257 4.83 -2.28 0.42
N ASN A 258 6.03 -2.23 -0.19
CA ASN A 258 6.89 -3.39 -0.41
C ASN A 258 7.62 -3.76 0.89
N TYR A 259 6.87 -4.10 1.94
CA TYR A 259 7.36 -4.21 3.31
C TYR A 259 8.50 -5.23 3.46
N LEU A 260 8.35 -6.44 2.93
CA LEU A 260 9.41 -7.45 2.99
C LEU A 260 10.38 -7.40 1.81
N GLY A 261 10.19 -6.48 0.86
CA GLY A 261 11.10 -6.30 -0.27
C GLY A 261 11.06 -7.44 -1.29
N PHE A 262 9.92 -8.13 -1.47
CA PHE A 262 9.78 -9.22 -2.45
C PHE A 262 9.44 -8.74 -3.87
N ALA A 263 9.04 -7.48 -4.04
CA ALA A 263 8.96 -6.89 -5.38
C ALA A 263 10.37 -6.54 -5.86
N GLN A 264 10.98 -7.48 -6.60
CA GLN A 264 12.33 -7.42 -7.17
C GLN A 264 12.26 -7.83 -8.65
N SER A 265 13.19 -7.37 -9.50
CA SER A 265 13.26 -7.81 -10.90
C SER A 265 14.08 -9.08 -11.10
N GLU A 266 14.80 -9.52 -10.07
CA GLU A 266 15.69 -10.68 -10.07
C GLU A 266 15.60 -11.37 -8.71
N GLY A 267 15.87 -12.67 -8.69
CA GLY A 267 15.89 -13.49 -7.48
C GLY A 267 14.75 -14.50 -7.43
N PRO A 268 14.69 -15.35 -6.40
CA PRO A 268 13.91 -16.59 -6.41
C PRO A 268 12.44 -16.40 -6.79
N CYS A 269 11.80 -15.32 -6.35
CA CYS A 269 10.41 -15.02 -6.69
C CYS A 269 10.25 -14.59 -8.16
N ALA A 270 11.08 -13.67 -8.64
CA ALA A 270 11.03 -13.15 -10.00
C ALA A 270 11.39 -14.23 -11.03
N ASP A 271 12.44 -15.02 -10.75
CA ASP A 271 12.92 -16.10 -11.62
C ASP A 271 11.86 -17.21 -11.73
N ALA A 272 11.20 -17.55 -10.61
CA ALA A 272 10.10 -18.51 -10.60
C ALA A 272 8.88 -17.99 -11.39
N ALA A 273 8.55 -16.70 -11.26
CA ALA A 273 7.48 -16.08 -12.04
C ALA A 273 7.79 -16.09 -13.54
N GLU A 274 9.03 -15.82 -13.96
CA GLU A 274 9.45 -15.94 -15.36
C GLU A 274 9.27 -17.38 -15.89
N ALA A 275 9.75 -18.36 -15.12
CA ALA A 275 9.58 -19.77 -15.48
C ALA A 275 8.10 -20.17 -15.59
N ALA A 276 7.25 -19.65 -14.70
CA ALA A 276 5.81 -19.88 -14.72
C ALA A 276 5.15 -19.37 -16.01
N ILE A 277 5.57 -18.20 -16.53
CA ILE A 277 5.07 -17.68 -17.80
C ILE A 277 5.36 -18.65 -18.95
N ARG A 278 6.58 -19.19 -19.01
CA ARG A 278 6.98 -20.13 -20.07
C ARG A 278 6.21 -21.45 -20.01
N LYS A 279 5.88 -21.91 -18.80
CA LYS A 279 5.21 -23.21 -18.57
C LYS A 279 3.69 -23.14 -18.63
N HIS A 280 3.09 -22.09 -18.08
CA HIS A 280 1.64 -21.99 -17.84
C HIS A 280 0.97 -20.85 -18.61
N GLY A 281 1.74 -20.02 -19.32
CA GLY A 281 1.23 -18.80 -19.93
C GLY A 281 0.94 -17.70 -18.90
N ILE A 282 0.27 -16.64 -19.37
CA ILE A 282 0.05 -15.41 -18.57
C ILE A 282 -1.30 -15.43 -17.83
N THR A 283 -2.32 -16.08 -18.37
CA THR A 283 -3.68 -16.01 -17.85
C THR A 283 -4.47 -17.29 -18.15
N MET A 284 -5.44 -17.59 -17.30
CA MET A 284 -6.42 -18.67 -17.52
C MET A 284 -7.59 -18.23 -18.42
N ALA A 285 -7.75 -16.93 -18.68
CA ALA A 285 -8.81 -16.34 -19.51
C ALA A 285 -10.24 -16.82 -19.19
N SER A 286 -10.50 -17.20 -17.94
CA SER A 286 -11.79 -17.75 -17.48
C SER A 286 -11.98 -17.43 -15.99
N PRO A 287 -13.23 -17.27 -15.52
CA PRO A 287 -13.52 -17.22 -14.10
C PRO A 287 -13.18 -18.52 -13.38
N ARG A 288 -12.92 -18.41 -12.08
CA ARG A 288 -12.59 -19.55 -11.22
C ARG A 288 -13.70 -20.59 -11.15
N ALA A 289 -14.96 -20.17 -11.27
CA ALA A 289 -16.13 -21.06 -11.24
C ALA A 289 -16.29 -21.94 -12.50
N ASP A 290 -15.63 -21.57 -13.60
CA ASP A 290 -15.63 -22.31 -14.86
C ASP A 290 -14.27 -23.02 -15.05
N SER A 291 -13.51 -22.67 -16.09
CA SER A 291 -12.21 -23.28 -16.43
C SER A 291 -11.01 -22.54 -15.78
N GLY A 292 -11.26 -21.55 -14.94
CA GLY A 292 -10.23 -20.68 -14.39
C GLY A 292 -9.49 -21.22 -13.15
N THR A 293 -9.89 -22.35 -12.57
CA THR A 293 -9.21 -22.92 -11.41
C THR A 293 -8.05 -23.84 -11.84
N SER A 294 -6.84 -23.54 -11.36
CA SER A 294 -5.62 -24.32 -11.63
C SER A 294 -5.03 -24.93 -10.37
N GLU A 295 -4.16 -25.95 -10.52
CA GLU A 295 -3.39 -26.54 -9.42
C GLU A 295 -2.58 -25.49 -8.64
N LEU A 296 -1.95 -24.54 -9.35
CA LEU A 296 -1.23 -23.42 -8.74
C LEU A 296 -2.13 -22.58 -7.81
N THR A 297 -3.41 -22.44 -8.18
CA THR A 297 -4.35 -21.67 -7.37
C THR A 297 -4.68 -22.40 -6.07
N LEU A 298 -4.90 -23.71 -6.15
CA LEU A 298 -5.17 -24.55 -4.98
C LEU A 298 -3.96 -24.64 -4.05
N GLU A 299 -2.75 -24.76 -4.62
CA GLU A 299 -1.49 -24.74 -3.89
C GLU A 299 -1.32 -23.43 -3.12
N VAL A 300 -1.54 -22.28 -3.76
CA VAL A 300 -1.47 -20.97 -3.10
C VAL A 300 -2.51 -20.83 -1.99
N GLU A 301 -3.75 -21.29 -2.22
CA GLU A 301 -4.81 -21.27 -1.21
C GLU A 301 -4.44 -22.12 0.03
N ASP A 302 -3.80 -23.27 -0.17
CA ASP A 302 -3.30 -24.13 0.92
C ASP A 302 -2.11 -23.49 1.66
N LEU A 303 -1.14 -22.92 0.93
CA LEU A 303 -0.01 -22.21 1.53
C LEU A 303 -0.47 -21.02 2.37
N ILE A 304 -1.43 -20.23 1.87
CA ILE A 304 -2.02 -19.09 2.61
C ILE A 304 -2.73 -19.60 3.86
N ALA A 305 -3.57 -20.62 3.75
CA ALA A 305 -4.33 -21.18 4.87
C ALA A 305 -3.39 -21.67 5.99
N LYS A 306 -2.34 -22.41 5.63
CA LYS A 306 -1.28 -22.87 6.55
C LYS A 306 -0.52 -21.69 7.17
N PHE A 307 -0.19 -20.68 6.37
CA PHE A 307 0.56 -19.52 6.84
C PHE A 307 -0.22 -18.75 7.91
N VAL A 308 -1.49 -18.44 7.68
CA VAL A 308 -2.31 -17.68 8.63
C VAL A 308 -2.96 -18.54 9.72
N GLY A 309 -2.79 -19.86 9.66
CA GLY A 309 -3.32 -20.80 10.65
C GLY A 309 -4.84 -21.00 10.58
N LYS A 310 -5.41 -21.03 9.37
CA LYS A 310 -6.83 -21.29 9.11
C LYS A 310 -7.05 -22.59 8.34
N PRO A 311 -8.22 -23.24 8.49
CA PRO A 311 -8.50 -24.50 7.80
C PRO A 311 -8.54 -24.40 6.28
N ALA A 312 -8.98 -23.26 5.73
CA ALA A 312 -9.07 -23.05 4.29
C ALA A 312 -8.88 -21.57 3.95
N SER A 313 -8.50 -21.30 2.69
CA SER A 313 -8.49 -19.95 2.14
C SER A 313 -8.98 -19.92 0.70
N MET A 314 -9.29 -18.73 0.22
CA MET A 314 -9.69 -18.44 -1.15
C MET A 314 -8.97 -17.18 -1.64
N VAL A 315 -8.32 -17.27 -2.80
CA VAL A 315 -7.54 -16.17 -3.39
C VAL A 315 -8.33 -15.41 -4.46
N PHE A 316 -8.08 -14.10 -4.54
CA PHE A 316 -8.70 -13.13 -5.44
C PHE A 316 -7.64 -12.42 -6.27
N SER A 317 -7.97 -12.01 -7.50
CA SER A 317 -7.07 -11.29 -8.40
C SER A 317 -6.77 -9.86 -7.94
N MET A 318 -7.67 -9.22 -7.16
CA MET A 318 -7.54 -7.83 -6.71
C MET A 318 -7.90 -7.67 -5.23
N GLY A 319 -7.04 -7.01 -4.45
CA GLY A 319 -7.22 -6.83 -3.00
C GLY A 319 -8.42 -5.97 -2.58
N PHE A 320 -8.76 -4.91 -3.33
CA PHE A 320 -9.97 -4.11 -3.04
C PHE A 320 -11.25 -4.94 -3.20
N VAL A 321 -11.30 -5.73 -4.27
CA VAL A 321 -12.43 -6.60 -4.61
C VAL A 321 -12.65 -7.66 -3.54
N THR A 322 -11.58 -8.18 -2.93
CA THR A 322 -11.68 -9.15 -1.82
C THR A 322 -12.64 -8.70 -0.73
N ASN A 323 -12.53 -7.46 -0.24
CA ASN A 323 -13.48 -6.93 0.74
C ASN A 323 -14.84 -6.64 0.10
N ALA A 324 -14.83 -5.95 -1.03
CA ALA A 324 -16.05 -5.47 -1.70
C ALA A 324 -17.05 -6.59 -2.03
N THR A 325 -16.57 -7.79 -2.38
CA THR A 325 -17.43 -8.92 -2.77
C THR A 325 -17.64 -9.94 -1.65
N THR A 326 -16.77 -9.97 -0.63
CA THR A 326 -16.94 -10.87 0.51
C THR A 326 -18.15 -10.48 1.37
N PHE A 327 -18.29 -9.21 1.76
CA PHE A 327 -19.38 -8.81 2.67
C PHE A 327 -20.80 -9.17 2.16
N PRO A 328 -21.15 -8.93 0.87
CA PRO A 328 -22.47 -9.32 0.33
C PRO A 328 -22.81 -10.81 0.40
N THR A 329 -21.82 -11.69 0.59
CA THR A 329 -22.04 -13.14 0.70
C THR A 329 -22.22 -13.64 2.14
N ILE A 330 -21.66 -12.93 3.13
CA ILE A 330 -21.63 -13.38 4.52
C ILE A 330 -22.67 -12.67 5.42
N VAL A 331 -23.02 -11.43 5.08
CA VAL A 331 -24.04 -10.62 5.75
C VAL A 331 -25.05 -10.06 4.74
N GLY A 332 -26.26 -9.76 5.22
CA GLY A 332 -27.31 -9.17 4.39
C GLY A 332 -28.50 -8.69 5.21
N LYS A 333 -29.70 -8.67 4.61
CA LYS A 333 -30.92 -8.21 5.28
C LYS A 333 -31.19 -8.96 6.60
N GLY A 334 -31.35 -8.19 7.68
CA GLY A 334 -31.54 -8.70 9.04
C GLY A 334 -30.25 -9.04 9.80
N CYS A 335 -29.09 -8.76 9.21
CA CYS A 335 -27.80 -8.75 9.89
C CYS A 335 -27.38 -7.32 10.26
N LEU A 336 -26.53 -7.21 11.27
CA LEU A 336 -25.85 -5.98 11.67
C LEU A 336 -24.34 -6.11 11.41
N MET A 337 -23.76 -5.08 10.82
CA MET A 337 -22.32 -4.90 10.73
C MET A 337 -21.91 -3.70 11.60
N ILE A 338 -20.97 -3.92 12.51
CA ILE A 338 -20.37 -2.87 13.35
C ILE A 338 -18.95 -2.65 12.82
N SER A 339 -18.70 -1.49 12.22
CA SER A 339 -17.44 -1.13 11.58
C SER A 339 -16.63 -0.18 12.45
N ASP A 340 -15.31 -0.37 12.55
CA ASP A 340 -14.44 0.70 13.03
C ASP A 340 -14.60 1.94 12.11
N GLU A 341 -14.56 3.13 12.71
CA GLU A 341 -14.77 4.39 11.97
C GLU A 341 -13.69 4.65 10.92
N LEU A 342 -12.47 4.14 11.10
CA LEU A 342 -11.35 4.35 10.16
C LEU A 342 -11.20 3.22 9.14
N ASN A 343 -12.08 2.22 9.16
CA ASN A 343 -12.04 1.10 8.21
C ASN A 343 -11.98 1.57 6.76
N HIS A 344 -11.17 0.83 6.00
CA HIS A 344 -10.83 1.10 4.62
C HIS A 344 -12.06 1.20 3.72
N SER A 345 -11.92 2.01 2.67
CA SER A 345 -12.98 2.26 1.69
C SER A 345 -13.57 0.99 1.07
N SER A 346 -12.78 -0.07 0.90
CA SER A 346 -13.25 -1.36 0.38
C SER A 346 -14.20 -2.09 1.33
N ILE A 347 -13.98 -2.01 2.65
CA ILE A 347 -14.90 -2.52 3.68
C ILE A 347 -16.20 -1.72 3.62
N ARG A 348 -16.11 -0.39 3.61
CA ARG A 348 -17.29 0.50 3.51
C ARG A 348 -18.10 0.22 2.25
N PHE A 349 -17.44 -0.02 1.13
CA PHE A 349 -18.09 -0.33 -0.15
C PHE A 349 -18.80 -1.68 -0.09
N GLY A 350 -18.11 -2.75 0.34
CA GLY A 350 -18.71 -4.08 0.46
C GLY A 350 -19.86 -4.13 1.47
N ALA A 351 -19.73 -3.42 2.59
CA ALA A 351 -20.78 -3.28 3.59
C ALA A 351 -22.06 -2.68 3.00
N ARG A 352 -21.94 -1.60 2.23
CA ARG A 352 -23.08 -0.97 1.53
C ARG A 352 -23.72 -1.92 0.51
N LEU A 353 -22.91 -2.68 -0.23
CA LEU A 353 -23.42 -3.66 -1.19
C LEU A 353 -24.17 -4.82 -0.54
N SER A 354 -23.86 -5.17 0.71
CA SER A 354 -24.47 -6.31 1.39
C SER A 354 -25.96 -6.13 1.71
N GLY A 355 -26.43 -4.88 1.85
CA GLY A 355 -27.78 -4.58 2.35
C GLY A 355 -28.01 -4.93 3.83
N ALA A 356 -26.94 -5.20 4.59
CA ALA A 356 -26.98 -5.29 6.05
C ALA A 356 -27.15 -3.89 6.68
N MET A 357 -27.63 -3.85 7.92
CA MET A 357 -27.57 -2.62 8.71
C MET A 357 -26.12 -2.37 9.11
N VAL A 358 -25.66 -1.12 8.98
CA VAL A 358 -24.27 -0.75 9.31
C VAL A 358 -24.29 0.33 10.39
N THR A 359 -23.54 0.11 11.46
CA THR A 359 -23.22 1.13 12.46
C THR A 359 -21.70 1.23 12.60
N MET A 360 -21.22 2.36 13.10
CA MET A 360 -19.80 2.56 13.39
C MET A 360 -19.58 2.68 14.90
N PHE A 361 -18.38 2.29 15.35
CA PHE A 361 -17.86 2.63 16.67
C PHE A 361 -16.58 3.45 16.51
N LYS A 362 -16.27 4.29 17.49
CA LYS A 362 -15.06 5.12 17.50
C LYS A 362 -13.80 4.27 17.38
N HIS A 363 -12.80 4.81 16.70
CA HIS A 363 -11.58 4.09 16.36
C HIS A 363 -10.95 3.46 17.59
N ASN A 364 -10.78 2.14 17.55
CA ASN A 364 -10.15 1.35 18.61
C ASN A 364 -10.78 1.46 20.02
N ASP A 365 -11.95 2.09 20.18
CA ASP A 365 -12.59 2.33 21.48
C ASP A 365 -13.49 1.15 21.89
N MET A 366 -12.96 0.30 22.77
CA MET A 366 -13.67 -0.89 23.26
C MET A 366 -14.92 -0.55 24.10
N ARG A 367 -14.96 0.62 24.74
CA ARG A 367 -16.13 1.05 25.54
C ARG A 367 -17.27 1.46 24.61
N ASP A 368 -16.97 2.16 23.52
CA ASP A 368 -17.98 2.47 22.51
C ASP A 368 -18.46 1.21 21.79
N LEU A 369 -17.55 0.30 21.41
CA LEU A 369 -17.92 -0.99 20.83
C LEU A 369 -18.87 -1.78 21.75
N GLU A 370 -18.54 -1.91 23.04
CA GLU A 370 -19.40 -2.58 24.01
C GLU A 370 -20.78 -1.92 24.11
N ARG A 371 -20.83 -0.58 24.15
CA ARG A 371 -22.09 0.17 24.17
C ARG A 371 -22.96 -0.14 22.95
N LYS A 372 -22.37 -0.12 21.74
CA LYS A 372 -23.06 -0.44 20.49
C LYS A 372 -23.57 -1.88 20.46
N LEU A 373 -22.79 -2.82 20.97
CA LEU A 373 -23.20 -4.23 21.09
C LEU A 373 -24.40 -4.38 22.04
N ARG A 374 -24.35 -3.78 23.23
CA ARG A 374 -25.47 -3.82 24.19
C ARG A 374 -26.75 -3.24 23.62
N GLU A 375 -26.65 -2.07 22.99
CA GLU A 375 -27.78 -1.40 22.34
C GLU A 375 -28.36 -2.27 21.23
N ALA A 376 -27.52 -2.77 20.31
CA ALA A 376 -27.96 -3.61 19.21
C ALA A 376 -28.62 -4.91 19.65
N ILE A 377 -28.07 -5.58 20.67
CA ILE A 377 -28.59 -6.86 21.18
C ILE A 377 -29.91 -6.65 21.91
N SER A 378 -30.01 -5.60 22.75
CA SER A 378 -31.23 -5.32 23.52
C SER A 378 -32.38 -4.83 22.66
N GLN A 379 -32.11 -3.99 21.65
CA GLN A 379 -33.15 -3.39 20.80
C GLN A 379 -33.52 -4.26 19.60
N GLY A 380 -32.63 -5.16 19.17
CA GLY A 380 -32.82 -5.96 17.96
C GLY A 380 -32.83 -5.13 16.67
N GLN A 381 -33.43 -5.67 15.63
CA GLN A 381 -33.55 -5.03 14.32
C GLN A 381 -34.45 -3.78 14.39
N PRO A 382 -34.07 -2.66 13.75
CA PRO A 382 -34.89 -1.46 13.72
C PRO A 382 -36.33 -1.74 13.26
N ARG A 383 -37.30 -1.06 13.87
CA ARG A 383 -38.76 -1.17 13.65
C ARG A 383 -39.39 -2.49 14.05
N THR A 384 -38.71 -3.61 13.88
CA THR A 384 -39.28 -4.95 14.13
C THR A 384 -38.92 -5.50 15.50
N HIS A 385 -37.86 -4.98 16.13
CA HIS A 385 -37.28 -5.46 17.39
C HIS A 385 -36.94 -6.96 17.40
N ARG A 386 -36.87 -7.58 16.22
CA ARG A 386 -36.50 -8.99 16.08
C ARG A 386 -35.01 -9.16 16.35
N PRO A 387 -34.57 -10.28 16.93
CA PRO A 387 -33.15 -10.58 17.07
C PRO A 387 -32.41 -10.49 15.73
N TRP A 388 -31.16 -10.04 15.76
CA TRP A 388 -30.29 -10.03 14.58
C TRP A 388 -29.98 -11.45 14.13
N LYS A 389 -30.00 -11.71 12.82
CA LYS A 389 -29.58 -13.00 12.27
C LYS A 389 -28.09 -13.25 12.51
N LYS A 390 -27.28 -12.21 12.35
CA LYS A 390 -25.83 -12.18 12.60
C LYS A 390 -25.43 -10.77 13.01
N ILE A 391 -24.48 -10.67 13.93
CA ILE A 391 -23.73 -9.44 14.22
C ILE A 391 -22.29 -9.69 13.80
N LEU A 392 -21.77 -8.87 12.89
CA LEU A 392 -20.39 -8.94 12.41
C LEU A 392 -19.66 -7.65 12.82
N VAL A 393 -18.57 -7.77 13.58
CA VAL A 393 -17.63 -6.68 13.86
C VAL A 393 -16.51 -6.75 12.83
N ALA A 394 -16.22 -5.63 12.17
CA ALA A 394 -15.15 -5.54 11.17
C ALA A 394 -14.11 -4.50 11.60
N VAL A 395 -12.84 -4.89 11.59
CA VAL A 395 -11.69 -4.04 11.96
C VAL A 395 -10.51 -4.29 11.01
N GLU A 396 -9.57 -3.35 10.94
CA GLU A 396 -8.25 -3.57 10.33
C GLU A 396 -7.25 -4.04 11.39
N GLY A 397 -6.39 -5.01 11.05
CA GLY A 397 -5.29 -5.43 11.90
C GLY A 397 -4.30 -4.28 12.12
N LEU A 398 -3.86 -3.65 11.02
CA LEU A 398 -3.04 -2.45 11.01
C LEU A 398 -3.66 -1.39 10.10
N TYR A 399 -4.00 -0.23 10.66
CA TYR A 399 -4.71 0.84 9.94
C TYR A 399 -3.78 1.60 9.01
N SER A 400 -4.20 1.71 7.74
CA SER A 400 -3.34 2.15 6.63
C SER A 400 -2.83 3.60 6.70
N MET A 401 -3.52 4.51 7.40
CA MET A 401 -3.16 5.94 7.45
C MET A 401 -2.54 6.35 8.79
N GLU A 402 -2.97 5.74 9.88
CA GLU A 402 -2.56 6.05 11.27
C GLU A 402 -1.38 5.18 11.70
N GLY A 403 -1.23 3.98 11.15
CA GLY A 403 -0.27 3.00 11.64
C GLY A 403 -0.63 2.46 13.03
N THR A 404 -1.86 2.63 13.49
CA THR A 404 -2.41 2.00 14.69
C THR A 404 -2.76 0.54 14.42
N MET A 405 -2.76 -0.29 15.46
CA MET A 405 -3.18 -1.68 15.42
C MET A 405 -4.49 -1.79 16.18
N CYS A 406 -5.39 -2.68 15.76
CA CYS A 406 -6.59 -2.93 16.55
C CYS A 406 -6.25 -3.55 17.92
N ASN A 407 -7.03 -3.20 18.94
CA ASN A 407 -7.02 -3.84 20.24
C ASN A 407 -7.67 -5.23 20.14
N LEU A 408 -6.99 -6.15 19.45
CA LEU A 408 -7.46 -7.51 19.25
C LEU A 408 -7.76 -8.22 20.58
N PRO A 409 -6.93 -8.12 21.65
CA PRO A 409 -7.27 -8.71 22.94
C PRO A 409 -8.63 -8.25 23.48
N GLY A 410 -8.89 -6.94 23.51
CA GLY A 410 -10.17 -6.37 23.97
C GLY A 410 -11.35 -6.75 23.07
N ILE A 411 -11.16 -6.79 21.76
CA ILE A 411 -12.19 -7.24 20.81
C ILE A 411 -12.55 -8.71 21.06
N ILE A 412 -11.55 -9.59 21.29
CA ILE A 412 -11.78 -11.00 21.59
C ILE A 412 -12.51 -11.18 22.93
N GLU A 413 -12.19 -10.38 23.95
CA GLU A 413 -12.93 -10.39 25.21
C GLU A 413 -14.42 -10.07 24.99
N LEU A 414 -14.70 -8.99 24.25
CA LEU A 414 -16.08 -8.61 23.90
C LEU A 414 -16.75 -9.67 23.02
N LYS A 415 -16.01 -10.30 22.10
CA LYS A 415 -16.51 -11.41 21.27
C LYS A 415 -16.96 -12.57 22.15
N LYS A 416 -16.15 -12.96 23.14
CA LYS A 416 -16.48 -14.03 24.08
C LYS A 416 -17.72 -13.72 24.90
N LYS A 417 -17.92 -12.45 25.28
CA LYS A 417 -19.07 -11.96 26.06
C LYS A 417 -20.36 -11.87 25.24
N TYR A 418 -20.31 -11.30 24.03
CA TYR A 418 -21.49 -10.96 23.23
C TYR A 418 -21.75 -11.89 22.03
N LYS A 419 -20.85 -12.85 21.76
CA LYS A 419 -20.98 -13.91 20.75
C LYS A 419 -21.21 -13.38 19.31
N PHE A 420 -20.55 -12.28 18.95
CA PHE A 420 -20.55 -11.76 17.57
C PHE A 420 -19.50 -12.47 16.70
N PHE A 421 -19.61 -12.30 15.37
CA PHE A 421 -18.58 -12.70 14.42
C PHE A 421 -17.57 -11.57 14.19
N LEU A 422 -16.31 -11.92 13.96
CA LEU A 422 -15.19 -11.00 13.79
C LEU A 422 -14.53 -11.19 12.43
N PHE A 423 -14.44 -10.09 11.70
CA PHE A 423 -13.68 -9.94 10.47
C PHE A 423 -12.47 -9.04 10.73
N VAL A 424 -11.26 -9.54 10.49
CA VAL A 424 -10.03 -8.77 10.60
C VAL A 424 -9.39 -8.64 9.22
N ASP A 425 -9.21 -7.40 8.76
CA ASP A 425 -8.45 -7.07 7.57
C ASP A 425 -6.96 -6.93 7.93
N GLU A 426 -6.19 -7.98 7.65
CA GLU A 426 -4.74 -8.06 7.88
C GLU A 426 -3.93 -7.42 6.74
N ALA A 427 -4.51 -6.61 5.85
CA ALA A 427 -3.83 -6.18 4.62
C ALA A 427 -2.53 -5.40 4.84
N HIS A 428 -2.32 -4.74 5.97
CA HIS A 428 -1.05 -4.07 6.30
C HIS A 428 -0.24 -4.79 7.40
N SER A 429 -0.85 -5.70 8.14
CA SER A 429 -0.23 -6.45 9.23
C SER A 429 0.35 -7.78 8.77
N VAL A 430 -0.26 -8.48 7.80
CA VAL A 430 0.30 -9.72 7.25
C VAL A 430 1.63 -9.44 6.55
N GLY A 431 2.69 -10.14 6.99
CA GLY A 431 4.08 -9.89 6.64
C GLY A 431 4.66 -8.57 7.18
N GLY A 432 3.87 -7.78 7.89
CA GLY A 432 4.26 -6.48 8.45
C GLY A 432 4.58 -6.52 9.94
N VAL A 433 3.85 -7.34 10.71
CA VAL A 433 4.00 -7.47 12.17
C VAL A 433 3.91 -8.93 12.62
N GLY A 434 4.39 -9.18 13.84
CA GLY A 434 4.41 -10.50 14.47
C GLY A 434 5.70 -11.28 14.16
N PRO A 435 6.10 -12.19 15.06
CA PRO A 435 7.39 -12.87 14.98
C PRO A 435 7.54 -13.76 13.73
N ARG A 436 6.43 -14.27 13.20
CA ARG A 436 6.38 -15.09 11.97
C ARG A 436 5.72 -14.34 10.82
N GLY A 437 5.41 -13.06 10.99
CA GLY A 437 4.78 -12.23 9.97
C GLY A 437 3.34 -12.61 9.62
N ARG A 438 2.59 -13.25 10.53
CA ARG A 438 1.23 -13.71 10.20
C ARG A 438 0.14 -12.67 10.50
N GLY A 439 0.52 -11.47 10.93
CA GLY A 439 -0.40 -10.38 11.24
C GLY A 439 -0.67 -10.21 12.73
N VAL A 440 -1.76 -9.54 13.09
CA VAL A 440 -2.02 -9.14 14.48
C VAL A 440 -2.27 -10.33 15.41
N CYS A 441 -2.85 -11.42 14.91
CA CYS A 441 -2.99 -12.65 15.70
C CYS A 441 -1.63 -13.16 16.20
N ASP A 442 -0.61 -13.14 15.33
CA ASP A 442 0.75 -13.59 15.65
C ASP A 442 1.49 -12.57 16.52
N TYR A 443 1.28 -11.27 16.28
CA TYR A 443 1.80 -10.21 17.13
C TYR A 443 1.34 -10.34 18.60
N PHE A 444 0.04 -10.57 18.81
CA PHE A 444 -0.56 -10.70 20.14
C PHE A 444 -0.47 -12.12 20.74
N GLY A 445 0.01 -13.11 19.99
CA GLY A 445 -0.03 -14.51 20.43
C GLY A 445 -1.45 -15.08 20.56
N ILE A 446 -2.43 -14.50 19.86
CA ILE A 446 -3.82 -14.95 19.85
C ILE A 446 -4.00 -16.02 18.77
N ALA A 447 -4.65 -17.12 19.13
CA ALA A 447 -4.93 -18.20 18.18
C ALA A 447 -5.82 -17.68 17.03
N PRO A 448 -5.45 -17.89 15.75
CA PRO A 448 -6.28 -17.48 14.61
C PRO A 448 -7.70 -18.04 14.61
N SER A 449 -7.98 -19.13 15.34
CA SER A 449 -9.32 -19.69 15.56
C SER A 449 -10.28 -18.74 16.29
N GLU A 450 -9.76 -17.76 17.05
CA GLU A 450 -10.57 -16.76 17.75
C GLU A 450 -11.15 -15.68 16.81
N VAL A 451 -10.62 -15.54 15.59
CA VAL A 451 -11.11 -14.63 14.54
C VAL A 451 -11.91 -15.43 13.52
N ASP A 452 -13.09 -15.02 13.06
CA ASP A 452 -13.88 -15.87 12.15
C ASP A 452 -13.40 -15.77 10.69
N LEU A 453 -13.04 -14.57 10.25
CA LEU A 453 -12.51 -14.33 8.90
C LEU A 453 -11.26 -13.47 8.98
N LEU A 454 -10.18 -13.97 8.39
CA LEU A 454 -8.96 -13.22 8.14
C LEU A 454 -8.94 -12.84 6.65
N MET A 455 -8.93 -11.54 6.38
CA MET A 455 -8.67 -11.02 5.05
C MET A 455 -7.23 -10.55 4.97
N GLY A 456 -6.57 -10.71 3.83
CA GLY A 456 -5.30 -10.06 3.57
C GLY A 456 -5.13 -9.67 2.11
N THR A 457 -4.15 -8.81 1.84
CA THR A 457 -3.72 -8.49 0.48
C THR A 457 -2.35 -9.06 0.18
N LEU A 458 -2.16 -9.45 -1.08
CA LEU A 458 -0.92 -9.99 -1.61
C LEU A 458 -0.10 -8.90 -2.34
N THR A 459 -0.65 -7.69 -2.44
CA THR A 459 -0.04 -6.53 -3.14
C THR A 459 1.08 -5.83 -2.37
N LYS A 460 1.23 -6.11 -1.07
CA LYS A 460 2.12 -5.38 -0.16
C LYS A 460 3.35 -6.20 0.21
N SER A 461 3.33 -6.83 1.39
CA SER A 461 4.46 -7.60 1.93
C SER A 461 4.96 -8.67 0.96
N PHE A 462 4.08 -9.29 0.19
CA PHE A 462 4.40 -10.37 -0.74
C PHE A 462 4.85 -9.90 -2.15
N GLY A 463 4.78 -8.60 -2.44
CA GLY A 463 5.22 -8.03 -3.71
C GLY A 463 4.49 -8.58 -4.94
N ALA A 464 3.23 -9.02 -4.80
CA ALA A 464 2.45 -9.66 -5.85
C ALA A 464 1.20 -8.83 -6.22
N ASN A 465 0.11 -9.50 -6.61
CA ASN A 465 -1.21 -8.91 -6.79
C ASN A 465 -2.28 -9.79 -6.13
N GLY A 466 -3.40 -9.19 -5.75
CA GLY A 466 -4.56 -9.89 -5.23
C GLY A 466 -4.78 -9.76 -3.73
N GLY A 467 -5.66 -10.61 -3.23
CA GLY A 467 -5.99 -10.74 -1.82
C GLY A 467 -6.55 -12.12 -1.52
N TYR A 468 -6.82 -12.40 -0.25
CA TYR A 468 -7.39 -13.68 0.17
C TYR A 468 -8.39 -13.49 1.30
N ILE A 469 -9.29 -14.46 1.44
CA ILE A 469 -10.06 -14.70 2.66
C ILE A 469 -9.67 -16.07 3.20
N ALA A 470 -9.32 -16.14 4.47
CA ALA A 470 -9.04 -17.37 5.19
C ALA A 470 -10.02 -17.53 6.36
N ALA A 471 -10.66 -18.69 6.44
CA ALA A 471 -11.73 -18.98 7.39
C ALA A 471 -11.92 -20.49 7.51
N ASP A 472 -12.96 -20.90 8.24
CA ASP A 472 -13.39 -22.29 8.25
C ASP A 472 -13.81 -22.76 6.86
N LYS A 473 -13.56 -24.05 6.57
CA LYS A 473 -13.80 -24.63 5.25
C LYS A 473 -15.23 -24.41 4.75
N ALA A 474 -16.23 -24.54 5.62
CA ALA A 474 -17.63 -24.31 5.26
C ALA A 474 -17.91 -22.87 4.81
N ILE A 475 -17.23 -21.87 5.39
CA ILE A 475 -17.34 -20.46 4.99
C ILE A 475 -16.70 -20.28 3.61
N ILE A 476 -15.49 -20.83 3.42
CA ILE A 476 -14.78 -20.75 2.13
C ILE A 476 -15.56 -21.44 1.00
N ASP A 477 -16.11 -22.61 1.24
CA ASP A 477 -16.91 -23.33 0.23
C ASP A 477 -18.20 -22.56 -0.12
N LYS A 478 -18.81 -21.87 0.86
CA LYS A 478 -19.93 -20.98 0.60
C LYS A 478 -19.53 -19.76 -0.24
N LEU A 479 -18.37 -19.16 0.04
CA LEU A 479 -17.83 -18.05 -0.75
C LEU A 479 -17.61 -18.47 -2.20
N ARG A 480 -17.01 -19.64 -2.43
CA ARG A 480 -16.75 -20.17 -3.79
C ARG A 480 -18.00 -20.32 -4.66
N THR A 481 -19.17 -20.54 -4.05
CA THR A 481 -20.42 -20.74 -4.80
C THR A 481 -21.27 -19.49 -4.97
N THR A 482 -20.95 -18.39 -4.27
CA THR A 482 -21.82 -17.20 -4.21
C THR A 482 -21.11 -15.87 -4.41
N ASN A 483 -19.78 -15.82 -4.28
CA ASN A 483 -19.02 -14.59 -4.42
C ASN A 483 -18.92 -14.17 -5.90
N ALA A 484 -19.30 -12.92 -6.20
CA ALA A 484 -19.31 -12.40 -7.56
C ALA A 484 -17.92 -12.41 -8.23
N ALA A 485 -16.84 -12.23 -7.48
CA ALA A 485 -15.48 -12.30 -8.03
C ALA A 485 -15.09 -13.74 -8.40
N MET A 486 -15.60 -14.75 -7.69
CA MET A 486 -15.39 -16.15 -8.06
C MET A 486 -16.14 -16.53 -9.34
N LEU A 487 -17.37 -16.06 -9.44
CA LEU A 487 -18.32 -16.45 -10.49
C LEU A 487 -18.06 -15.71 -11.81
N TYR A 488 -17.63 -14.44 -11.76
CA TYR A 488 -17.65 -13.56 -12.93
C TYR A 488 -16.34 -12.83 -13.20
N ALA A 489 -15.40 -12.77 -12.26
CA ALA A 489 -14.13 -12.06 -12.45
C ALA A 489 -13.03 -12.99 -12.95
N GLU A 490 -11.94 -12.40 -13.43
CA GLU A 490 -10.77 -13.14 -13.90
C GLU A 490 -10.06 -13.91 -12.77
N SER A 491 -9.56 -15.09 -13.09
CA SER A 491 -8.65 -15.81 -12.20
C SER A 491 -7.31 -15.09 -12.03
N PRO A 492 -6.65 -15.22 -10.87
CA PRO A 492 -5.27 -14.77 -10.69
C PRO A 492 -4.33 -15.36 -11.75
N ALA A 493 -3.43 -14.53 -12.28
CA ALA A 493 -2.45 -14.95 -13.28
C ALA A 493 -1.46 -15.99 -12.71
N PRO A 494 -1.09 -17.06 -13.45
CA PRO A 494 -0.07 -18.02 -13.03
C PRO A 494 1.25 -17.42 -12.50
N PRO A 495 1.90 -16.43 -13.15
CA PRO A 495 3.11 -15.81 -12.60
C PRO A 495 2.88 -15.11 -11.25
N VAL A 496 1.69 -14.55 -11.03
CA VAL A 496 1.35 -13.90 -9.76
C VAL A 496 1.17 -14.96 -8.67
N LEU A 497 0.51 -16.08 -8.96
CA LEU A 497 0.38 -17.21 -8.04
C LEU A 497 1.74 -17.76 -7.62
N VAL A 498 2.66 -17.92 -8.57
CA VAL A 498 4.03 -18.39 -8.28
C VAL A 498 4.83 -17.37 -7.47
N GLN A 499 4.71 -16.07 -7.76
CA GLN A 499 5.30 -15.01 -6.92
C GLN A 499 4.81 -15.13 -5.45
N ILE A 500 3.52 -15.33 -5.24
CA ILE A 500 2.92 -15.50 -3.91
C ILE A 500 3.46 -16.76 -3.22
N ALA A 501 3.43 -17.90 -3.92
CA ALA A 501 3.91 -19.18 -3.39
C ALA A 501 5.39 -19.08 -2.98
N SER A 502 6.25 -18.54 -3.85
CA SER A 502 7.67 -18.37 -3.57
C SER A 502 7.92 -17.44 -2.38
N ALA A 503 7.19 -16.31 -2.28
CA ALA A 503 7.31 -15.41 -1.14
C ALA A 503 6.91 -16.10 0.18
N LEU A 504 5.77 -16.80 0.22
CA LEU A 504 5.31 -17.55 1.40
C LEU A 504 6.32 -18.62 1.82
N ARG A 505 6.84 -19.38 0.85
CA ARG A 505 7.85 -20.42 1.09
C ARG A 505 9.17 -19.85 1.62
N ILE A 506 9.61 -18.69 1.12
CA ILE A 506 10.80 -18.01 1.67
C ILE A 506 10.53 -17.52 3.10
N ILE A 507 9.35 -16.94 3.35
CA ILE A 507 8.97 -16.49 4.70
C ILE A 507 9.00 -17.67 5.69
N ASN A 508 8.49 -18.84 5.28
CA ASN A 508 8.51 -20.08 6.07
C ASN A 508 9.88 -20.79 6.12
N GLY A 509 10.87 -20.33 5.35
CA GLY A 509 12.20 -20.96 5.28
C GLY A 509 12.26 -22.25 4.45
N GLU A 510 11.27 -22.53 3.60
CA GLU A 510 11.21 -23.73 2.74
C GLU A 510 12.16 -23.64 1.54
N ILE A 511 12.35 -22.45 0.96
CA ILE A 511 13.25 -22.24 -0.20
C ILE A 511 14.63 -21.77 0.26
N ILE A 512 14.68 -20.74 1.12
CA ILE A 512 15.93 -20.20 1.68
C ILE A 512 15.75 -20.07 3.20
N PRO A 513 16.22 -21.06 3.98
CA PRO A 513 16.13 -21.04 5.43
C PRO A 513 16.71 -19.75 6.04
N GLY A 514 16.00 -19.15 7.00
CA GLY A 514 16.42 -17.94 7.71
C GLY A 514 16.22 -16.61 6.97
N GLN A 515 16.05 -16.60 5.64
CA GLN A 515 15.86 -15.35 4.90
C GLN A 515 14.52 -14.66 5.24
N GLY A 516 13.46 -15.43 5.40
CA GLY A 516 12.15 -14.94 5.83
C GLY A 516 12.20 -14.25 7.20
N GLU A 517 12.81 -14.93 8.17
CA GLU A 517 13.01 -14.42 9.53
C GLU A 517 13.86 -13.14 9.53
N GLU A 518 14.96 -13.11 8.78
CA GLU A 518 15.77 -11.90 8.63
C GLU A 518 14.93 -10.73 8.10
N ARG A 519 14.14 -10.93 7.03
CA ARG A 519 13.34 -9.85 6.41
C ARG A 519 12.32 -9.29 7.41
N LEU A 520 11.66 -10.15 8.18
CA LEU A 520 10.72 -9.74 9.23
C LEU A 520 11.40 -8.95 10.34
N GLN A 521 12.57 -9.44 10.80
CA GLN A 521 13.32 -8.79 11.87
C GLN A 521 13.89 -7.43 11.44
N ARG A 522 14.34 -7.32 10.19
CA ARG A 522 14.82 -6.07 9.60
C ARG A 522 13.70 -5.06 9.45
N LEU A 523 12.53 -5.47 8.95
CA LEU A 523 11.37 -4.59 8.83
C LEU A 523 10.99 -4.00 10.20
N SER A 524 10.90 -4.84 11.22
CA SER A 524 10.55 -4.44 12.58
C SER A 524 11.58 -3.48 13.17
N PHE A 525 12.88 -3.79 13.01
CA PHE A 525 13.98 -2.89 13.40
C PHE A 525 13.87 -1.54 12.69
N ASN A 526 13.77 -1.54 11.36
CA ASN A 526 13.73 -0.33 10.55
C ASN A 526 12.51 0.56 10.92
N SER A 527 11.37 -0.07 11.21
CA SER A 527 10.13 0.62 11.59
C SER A 527 10.28 1.34 12.93
N ARG A 528 10.76 0.62 13.96
CA ARG A 528 11.03 1.18 15.29
C ARG A 528 12.10 2.26 15.23
N TYR A 529 13.20 2.02 14.50
CA TYR A 529 14.33 2.94 14.39
C TYR A 529 13.89 4.29 13.84
N LEU A 530 13.20 4.30 12.69
CA LEU A 530 12.75 5.54 12.07
C LEU A 530 11.71 6.24 12.95
N ARG A 531 10.74 5.51 13.51
CA ARG A 531 9.68 6.10 14.31
C ARG A 531 10.19 6.73 15.60
N LEU A 532 10.97 6.00 16.39
CA LEU A 532 11.54 6.50 17.64
C LEU A 532 12.46 7.70 17.36
N GLY A 533 13.23 7.65 16.28
CA GLY A 533 14.04 8.76 15.83
C GLY A 533 13.20 10.02 15.53
N LEU A 534 12.12 9.89 14.75
CA LEU A 534 11.23 11.02 14.43
C LEU A 534 10.52 11.58 15.67
N LYS A 535 10.03 10.73 16.57
CA LYS A 535 9.43 11.17 17.84
C LYS A 535 10.42 12.00 18.66
N ARG A 536 11.67 11.58 18.75
CA ARG A 536 12.73 12.28 19.52
C ARG A 536 13.22 13.58 18.88
N LEU A 537 13.19 13.65 17.55
CA LEU A 537 13.42 14.90 16.82
C LEU A 537 12.28 15.92 17.03
N GLY A 538 11.19 15.52 17.69
CA GLY A 538 10.08 16.40 18.05
C GLY A 538 8.93 16.38 17.05
N PHE A 539 8.84 15.38 16.16
CA PHE A 539 7.65 15.23 15.31
C PHE A 539 6.49 14.59 16.07
N ILE A 540 5.27 14.99 15.75
CA ILE A 540 4.07 14.23 16.14
C ILE A 540 3.94 13.06 15.15
N VAL A 541 4.05 11.84 15.69
CA VAL A 541 4.05 10.59 14.93
C VAL A 541 2.96 9.68 15.46
N TYR A 542 1.95 9.36 14.64
CA TYR A 542 0.83 8.50 15.05
C TYR A 542 1.12 7.02 14.88
N GLY A 543 0.40 6.19 15.62
CA GLY A 543 0.46 4.73 15.50
C GLY A 543 1.47 4.05 16.41
N HIS A 544 1.40 2.72 16.41
CA HIS A 544 2.22 1.86 17.27
C HIS A 544 3.63 1.69 16.73
N ASP A 545 4.56 1.39 17.63
CA ASP A 545 5.98 1.50 17.30
C ASP A 545 6.50 0.46 16.31
N ASP A 546 5.93 -0.74 16.34
CA ASP A 546 6.26 -1.83 15.43
C ASP A 546 5.61 -1.66 14.04
N SER A 547 4.75 -0.67 13.85
CA SER A 547 4.06 -0.46 12.58
C SER A 547 5.04 0.07 11.51
N PRO A 548 5.12 -0.58 10.32
CA PRO A 548 5.91 -0.12 9.19
C PRO A 548 5.32 1.10 8.48
N ILE A 549 4.19 1.62 8.97
CA ILE A 549 3.53 2.83 8.48
C ILE A 549 3.77 3.94 9.49
N ILE A 550 4.61 4.91 9.15
CA ILE A 550 5.06 5.97 10.05
C ILE A 550 4.57 7.32 9.52
N PRO A 551 3.39 7.79 9.95
CA PRO A 551 2.86 9.09 9.57
C PRO A 551 3.43 10.21 10.45
N ILE A 552 3.97 11.25 9.84
CA ILE A 552 4.26 12.53 10.52
C ILE A 552 3.20 13.57 10.18
N MET A 553 2.74 14.31 11.18
CA MET A 553 1.68 15.30 10.99
C MET A 553 2.20 16.60 10.39
N LEU A 554 1.53 17.09 9.34
CA LEU A 554 1.92 18.32 8.62
C LEU A 554 0.99 19.50 8.93
N TYR A 555 -0.27 19.22 9.24
CA TYR A 555 -1.34 20.19 9.51
C TYR A 555 -1.58 21.17 8.36
N ASN A 556 -0.92 22.34 8.38
CA ASN A 556 -1.19 23.45 7.47
C ASN A 556 -1.09 23.00 6.00
N PRO A 557 -2.09 23.28 5.15
CA PRO A 557 -2.12 22.80 3.77
C PRO A 557 -0.94 23.23 2.91
N ALA A 558 -0.32 24.38 3.20
CA ALA A 558 0.87 24.84 2.47
C ALA A 558 2.12 24.00 2.78
N LYS A 559 2.18 23.34 3.94
CA LYS A 559 3.30 22.48 4.33
C LYS A 559 3.30 21.14 3.58
N MET A 560 2.14 20.69 3.10
CA MET A 560 2.03 19.46 2.29
C MET A 560 2.93 19.47 1.05
N PRO A 561 2.78 20.41 0.09
CA PRO A 561 3.65 20.45 -1.08
C PRO A 561 5.08 20.79 -0.72
N ALA A 562 5.29 21.72 0.23
CA ALA A 562 6.62 22.13 0.66
C ALA A 562 7.45 20.96 1.20
N PHE A 563 6.85 20.11 2.04
CA PHE A 563 7.51 18.92 2.56
C PHE A 563 7.88 17.95 1.41
N SER A 564 6.94 17.69 0.50
CA SER A 564 7.18 16.83 -0.67
C SER A 564 8.31 17.35 -1.58
N HIS A 565 8.41 18.66 -1.78
CA HIS A 565 9.45 19.29 -2.59
C HIS A 565 10.81 19.23 -1.92
N GLU A 566 10.89 19.54 -0.63
CA GLU A 566 12.14 19.53 0.12
C GLU A 566 12.74 18.13 0.26
N MET A 567 11.90 17.11 0.43
CA MET A 567 12.35 15.71 0.41
C MET A 567 12.82 15.29 -0.98
N LEU A 568 12.12 15.72 -2.04
CA LEU A 568 12.52 15.41 -3.42
C LEU A 568 13.86 16.06 -3.80
N LYS A 569 14.13 17.30 -3.36
CA LYS A 569 15.43 17.96 -3.54
C LYS A 569 16.57 17.12 -2.95
N ARG A 570 16.31 16.44 -1.83
CA ARG A 570 17.22 15.51 -1.15
C ARG A 570 17.20 14.10 -1.74
N LYS A 571 16.51 13.89 -2.88
CA LYS A 571 16.32 12.62 -3.57
C LYS A 571 15.67 11.55 -2.70
N ILE A 572 14.64 11.93 -1.94
CA ILE A 572 13.80 11.03 -1.13
C ILE A 572 12.35 11.16 -1.58
N SER A 573 11.74 10.05 -1.94
CA SER A 573 10.33 9.98 -2.35
C SER A 573 9.45 9.61 -1.17
N VAL A 574 8.48 10.48 -0.89
CA VAL A 574 7.53 10.37 0.23
C VAL A 574 6.11 10.54 -0.28
N VAL A 575 5.13 9.97 0.43
CA VAL A 575 3.71 10.17 0.14
C VAL A 575 3.15 11.20 1.09
N VAL A 576 2.60 12.28 0.54
CA VAL A 576 1.80 13.25 1.31
C VAL A 576 0.33 12.89 1.15
N VAL A 577 -0.39 12.87 2.27
CA VAL A 577 -1.77 12.44 2.37
C VAL A 577 -2.60 13.58 2.97
N GLY A 578 -3.76 13.83 2.38
CA GLY A 578 -4.75 14.78 2.87
C GLY A 578 -6.15 14.38 2.41
N TYR A 579 -7.12 15.27 2.60
CA TYR A 579 -8.51 15.05 2.21
C TYR A 579 -8.64 14.60 0.73
N PRO A 580 -9.53 13.64 0.40
CA PRO A 580 -10.52 12.98 1.28
C PRO A 580 -9.99 11.74 2.03
N ALA A 581 -8.72 11.38 1.88
CA ALA A 581 -8.17 10.20 2.54
C ALA A 581 -8.10 10.36 4.07
N THR A 582 -7.86 11.58 4.55
CA THR A 582 -7.86 11.95 5.97
C THR A 582 -8.65 13.24 6.18
N PRO A 583 -9.17 13.52 7.39
CA PRO A 583 -9.77 14.82 7.72
C PRO A 583 -8.83 16.00 7.39
N LEU A 584 -9.39 17.15 7.00
CA LEU A 584 -8.63 18.33 6.54
C LEU A 584 -7.47 18.73 7.47
N VAL A 585 -7.73 18.76 8.78
CA VAL A 585 -6.73 19.17 9.79
C VAL A 585 -5.68 18.12 10.10
N SER A 586 -5.81 16.90 9.56
CA SER A 586 -4.94 15.76 9.86
C SER A 586 -4.09 15.33 8.66
N SER A 587 -3.69 16.31 7.84
CA SER A 587 -2.75 16.08 6.74
C SER A 587 -1.40 15.59 7.27
N ARG A 588 -0.77 14.68 6.54
CA ARG A 588 0.42 13.95 7.01
C ARG A 588 1.34 13.54 5.87
N ALA A 589 2.63 13.36 6.15
CA ALA A 589 3.53 12.60 5.28
C ALA A 589 3.61 11.18 5.84
N ARG A 590 3.22 10.20 5.02
CA ARG A 590 3.19 8.79 5.42
C ARG A 590 4.40 8.07 4.84
N PHE A 591 5.29 7.64 5.71
CA PHE A 591 6.43 6.81 5.35
C PHE A 591 6.06 5.34 5.44
N CYS A 592 6.41 4.59 4.40
CA CYS A 592 6.31 3.13 4.38
C CYS A 592 7.72 2.56 4.38
N VAL A 593 8.09 1.91 5.48
CA VAL A 593 9.43 1.34 5.68
C VAL A 593 9.48 -0.08 5.10
N SER A 594 10.63 -0.50 4.61
CA SER A 594 10.86 -1.83 4.05
C SER A 594 12.03 -2.52 4.73
N ALA A 595 12.00 -3.86 4.76
CA ALA A 595 13.16 -4.70 5.04
C ALA A 595 14.32 -4.42 4.05
N ALA A 596 14.00 -3.90 2.86
CA ALA A 596 14.94 -3.57 1.81
C ALA A 596 15.82 -2.34 2.16
N HIS A 597 15.41 -1.50 3.11
CA HIS A 597 16.19 -0.35 3.57
C HIS A 597 17.34 -0.80 4.48
N THR A 598 18.46 -0.07 4.41
CA THR A 598 19.56 -0.19 5.36
C THR A 598 19.46 0.87 6.46
N LYS A 599 20.20 0.69 7.55
CA LYS A 599 20.24 1.66 8.66
C LYS A 599 20.73 3.04 8.17
N GLU A 600 21.66 3.06 7.23
CA GLU A 600 22.20 4.28 6.62
C GLU A 600 21.14 5.03 5.79
N ASP A 601 20.22 4.31 5.13
CA ASP A 601 19.07 4.95 4.48
C ASP A 601 18.18 5.66 5.49
N LEU A 602 17.97 5.04 6.65
CA LEU A 602 17.15 5.61 7.73
C LEU A 602 17.86 6.78 8.41
N ASP A 603 19.18 6.74 8.56
CA ASP A 603 19.97 7.88 9.05
C ASP A 603 19.84 9.08 8.13
N ARG A 604 19.94 8.84 6.81
CA ARG A 604 19.72 9.86 5.78
C ARG A 604 18.30 10.43 5.86
N MET A 605 17.32 9.56 6.07
CA MET A 605 15.92 9.96 6.22
C MET A 605 15.70 10.82 7.47
N LEU A 606 16.26 10.43 8.62
CA LEU A 606 16.18 11.19 9.87
C LEU A 606 16.85 12.56 9.75
N SER A 607 18.04 12.61 9.13
CA SER A 607 18.78 13.86 8.90
C SER A 607 18.00 14.81 7.97
N ALA A 608 17.42 14.26 6.89
CA ALA A 608 16.56 15.04 5.99
C ALA A 608 15.31 15.58 6.71
N CYS A 609 14.65 14.74 7.52
CA CYS A 609 13.51 15.18 8.32
C CYS A 609 13.91 16.26 9.33
N ASP A 610 15.05 16.14 10.01
CA ASP A 610 15.53 17.15 10.97
C ASP A 610 15.63 18.53 10.32
N GLU A 611 16.32 18.63 9.17
CA GLU A 611 16.46 19.88 8.41
C GLU A 611 15.11 20.42 7.92
N VAL A 612 14.29 19.56 7.29
CA VAL A 612 12.99 19.97 6.74
C VAL A 612 12.02 20.36 7.84
N GLY A 613 12.12 19.71 9.01
CA GLY A 613 11.35 20.01 10.20
C GLY A 613 11.62 21.41 10.73
N ASP A 614 12.87 21.88 10.66
CA ASP A 614 13.23 23.25 11.03
C ASP A 614 12.73 24.27 10.00
N ILE A 615 12.95 23.98 8.71
CA ILE A 615 12.50 24.87 7.61
C ILE A 615 10.97 25.08 7.66
N LEU A 616 10.22 24.01 7.93
CA LEU A 616 8.76 24.03 7.89
C LEU A 616 8.11 24.16 9.27
N GLN A 617 8.89 24.28 10.34
CA GLN A 617 8.41 24.33 11.72
C GLN A 617 7.43 23.19 12.03
N LEU A 618 7.91 21.94 11.93
CA LEU A 618 7.11 20.71 12.11
C LEU A 618 7.42 19.94 13.40
N LYS A 619 8.35 20.45 14.21
CA LYS A 619 8.80 19.79 15.45
C LYS A 619 7.91 20.21 16.64
N PHE A 620 6.66 19.73 16.64
CA PHE A 620 5.62 20.12 17.62
C PHE A 620 5.60 19.33 18.93
N SER A 621 6.16 18.12 18.94
CA SER A 621 5.94 17.11 19.98
C SER A 621 6.45 17.55 21.35
N SER A 622 5.72 17.12 22.39
CA SER A 622 6.09 17.27 23.79
C SER A 622 7.21 16.31 24.21
N GLY A 623 7.79 15.51 23.31
CA GLY A 623 8.90 14.58 23.57
C GLY A 623 8.58 13.39 24.47
N VAL A 624 7.42 13.36 25.14
CA VAL A 624 6.98 12.25 26.01
C VAL A 624 6.86 10.97 25.21
N ALA A 625 6.21 11.03 24.04
CA ALA A 625 6.09 9.88 23.14
C ALA A 625 7.44 9.33 22.64
N GLY A 626 8.51 10.12 22.67
CA GLY A 626 9.88 9.72 22.29
C GLY A 626 10.70 9.09 23.41
N GLY A 627 10.11 8.89 24.59
CA GLY A 627 10.76 8.30 25.76
C GLY A 627 11.53 9.29 26.65
N ALA A 628 11.20 10.59 26.59
CA ALA A 628 11.72 11.54 27.57
C ALA A 628 11.00 11.32 28.92
N LEU A 629 11.73 10.88 29.95
CA LEU A 629 11.20 10.85 31.31
C LEU A 629 10.88 12.29 31.75
N PRO A 630 9.70 12.56 32.34
CA PRO A 630 9.37 13.88 32.90
C PRO A 630 10.45 14.42 33.85
N GLU A 631 11.12 13.52 34.58
CA GLU A 631 12.16 13.82 35.57
C GLU A 631 13.51 14.17 34.93
N GLU A 632 13.93 13.49 33.84
CA GLU A 632 15.15 13.85 33.09
C GLU A 632 15.03 15.22 32.38
N LEU A 633 13.81 15.66 32.10
CA LEU A 633 13.50 16.99 31.58
C LEU A 633 13.67 18.10 32.64
N VAL A 634 13.65 17.73 33.93
CA VAL A 634 13.88 18.64 35.06
C VAL A 634 15.35 18.61 35.50
N GLU A 635 16.01 17.44 35.46
CA GLU A 635 17.37 17.28 35.98
C GLU A 635 18.49 17.83 35.08
N LYS A 636 18.30 17.93 33.76
CA LYS A 636 19.35 18.42 32.83
C LYS A 636 19.45 19.95 32.71
N THR A 637 18.62 20.71 33.41
CA THR A 637 18.63 22.17 33.41
C THR A 637 18.58 22.70 34.85
N GLY A 638 19.75 22.87 35.46
CA GLY A 638 19.89 23.02 36.91
C GLY A 638 19.19 24.21 37.61
N LYS A 639 19.10 24.01 38.94
CA LYS A 639 18.57 24.81 40.07
C LYS A 639 17.08 24.66 40.36
N LEU A 640 16.80 24.11 41.55
CA LEU A 640 15.49 24.09 42.22
C LEU A 640 14.89 25.50 42.23
N GLY A 641 13.67 25.65 41.71
CA GLY A 641 12.79 26.74 42.10
C GLY A 641 12.03 27.51 41.00
N GLU A 642 12.35 27.33 39.71
CA GLU A 642 11.62 28.03 38.64
C GLU A 642 11.21 27.08 37.50
N PRO A 643 9.92 26.99 37.12
CA PRO A 643 9.50 26.26 35.94
C PRO A 643 9.91 27.05 34.69
N LYS A 644 11.06 26.72 34.09
CA LYS A 644 11.42 27.21 32.76
C LYS A 644 10.69 26.39 31.69
N GLU A 645 10.06 27.08 30.74
CA GLU A 645 9.37 26.49 29.59
C GLU A 645 10.28 25.49 28.86
N LEU A 646 9.83 24.25 28.75
CA LEU A 646 10.47 23.19 27.96
C LEU A 646 10.49 23.60 26.48
N GLN A 647 11.59 24.17 26.00
CA GLN A 647 11.76 24.57 24.59
C GLN A 647 12.02 23.32 23.72
N PRO A 648 11.12 22.94 22.79
CA PRO A 648 11.41 21.97 21.73
C PRO A 648 12.46 22.54 20.76
N PRO A 649 13.33 21.75 20.09
CA PRO A 649 13.46 20.28 20.07
C PRO A 649 14.49 19.74 21.07
N ARG A 650 14.25 18.51 21.57
CA ARG A 650 14.89 18.00 22.80
C ARG A 650 16.13 17.14 22.58
N TRP A 651 16.34 16.61 21.37
CA TRP A 651 17.49 15.78 21.03
C TRP A 651 18.15 16.28 19.75
N LYS A 652 19.50 16.33 19.75
CA LYS A 652 20.26 16.60 18.53
C LYS A 652 20.23 15.37 17.64
N ILE A 653 20.21 15.57 16.33
CA ILE A 653 20.28 14.47 15.36
C ILE A 653 21.44 13.50 15.65
N GLN A 654 22.61 14.02 16.04
CA GLN A 654 23.78 13.20 16.39
C GLN A 654 23.50 12.22 17.53
N ASP A 655 22.75 12.64 18.55
CA ASP A 655 22.40 11.80 19.70
C ASP A 655 21.36 10.75 19.31
N VAL A 656 20.38 11.13 18.49
CA VAL A 656 19.37 10.20 17.94
C VAL A 656 20.04 9.11 17.12
N LEU A 657 20.96 9.46 16.20
CA LEU A 657 21.66 8.51 15.34
C LEU A 657 22.62 7.61 16.13
N LYS A 658 23.24 8.14 17.20
CA LYS A 658 24.17 7.39 18.04
C LYS A 658 23.45 6.34 18.89
N ARG A 659 22.32 6.70 19.50
CA ARG A 659 21.59 5.81 20.41
C ARG A 659 20.56 4.92 19.72
N GLY A 660 20.06 5.30 18.54
CA GLY A 660 18.87 4.71 17.93
C GLY A 660 18.90 3.17 17.82
N VAL A 661 20.06 2.55 17.58
CA VAL A 661 20.18 1.09 17.53
C VAL A 661 19.88 0.45 18.90
N GLU A 662 20.42 1.02 19.97
CA GLU A 662 20.17 0.55 21.34
C GLU A 662 18.72 0.77 21.76
N ASP A 663 18.13 1.89 21.34
CA ASP A 663 16.76 2.24 21.75
C ASP A 663 15.71 1.32 21.11
N VAL A 664 15.96 0.84 19.88
CA VAL A 664 15.08 -0.15 19.25
C VAL A 664 14.96 -1.43 20.08
N GLN A 665 16.06 -1.84 20.74
CA GLN A 665 16.14 -3.08 21.51
C GLN A 665 15.49 -2.98 22.88
N ARG A 666 15.20 -1.76 23.38
CA ARG A 666 14.55 -1.58 24.68
C ARG A 666 13.05 -1.89 24.57
N PRO A 667 12.44 -2.47 25.62
CA PRO A 667 10.98 -2.51 25.73
C PRO A 667 10.44 -1.09 25.62
N LEU A 668 9.28 -0.95 24.97
CA LEU A 668 8.57 0.32 24.95
C LEU A 668 7.86 0.46 26.29
N ASN A 669 7.98 1.62 26.91
CA ASN A 669 7.23 1.96 28.12
C ASN A 669 5.85 2.51 27.77
#